data_AF-A0A6M3KWF4-F1
#
_entry.id   AF-A0A6M3KWF4-F1
#
_cell.length_a   1.000
_cell.length_b   1.000
_cell.length_c   1.000
_cell.angle_alpha   90.00
_cell.angle_beta   90.00
_cell.angle_gamma   90.00
#
_symmetry.space_group_name_H-M   'P 1'
#
loop_
_entity.id
_entity.type
_entity.pdbx_description
1 polymer ?
#
loop_
_entity_poly.entity_id
_entity_poly.type
_entity_poly.pdbx_seq_one_letter_code
_entity_poly.pdbx_strand_id
1 'polypeptide(L)'
;MNRDERNRQIIESNLSPREAAEAFGVSPSTVYRLRREAQGTEAHAEEPPRLSNREMLFDQLSVSGISFHGGTVNEEFQRELQDDGGVNIYTEMSVHPVVSAVLFAIQMAQRQVEWYVEPAGETPQDEEAAKFLEECLFDDMSQTWDDVVSQIYTMLVYGYSAAEIVYKRRLGMDPPAYVEDPAKSMFDDNKIGWRRWQFVSPKSMPAGNRWIFDEHGRVQGFRQQPAPDYQLRTIPMEKALLFRTRVEWDNPEPPPILRPMYQAYYYATNLQEVEAIGAERLGNGLPVIYLGDGCTFSGNNSDFELAKDIVRNVRTDEQMGVVIPRPKMSADGRGILLELLSPPSSGIVNFDDVITRYEQRMAMTALAQFIFIGMSRVGTQSLNESSTDTFQAAIGAWSDSNADVVNRFAIPRLFALNPFNLERLPKLAHSEVSVPDLGGIAQYINALYGAQLLTPDDNLEAHLRKLAGFPEKPEVVGPESPPPQQEPEVEEDEAIEEPPEPDEEASERFALRTRPGNPNWERATNAYEGELRQTYQQWADDTAGQLAGIEDDDEFSETLMAAILALIAELRRLGQRRLPDALQLGLGGVAPSPDGYRMMADAIAENERYLSDSLGPAIAAKVEQQVTVDPLIRQDRESLGGTFGTFLARVASYAGAFWGLIHLGFVNRVKQKDAEKNTTTRVRSVLDPRARHCPQCPTYAHEYDSIDQVIAETGGVPTTWNSDCGPNCRCHLEEEVAPGVWRRMWP
;
A
#
# COMPACT_ATOMS: atom_id res chain seq x y z
N MET A 1 -19.55 3.47 -74.19
CA MET A 1 -20.07 2.24 -73.56
C MET A 1 -20.40 2.54 -72.09
N ASN A 2 -21.58 2.14 -71.60
CA ASN A 2 -21.90 2.30 -70.17
C ASN A 2 -20.92 1.46 -69.33
N ARG A 3 -20.59 1.92 -68.11
CA ARG A 3 -19.61 1.28 -67.22
C ARG A 3 -19.94 -0.18 -66.97
N ASP A 4 -21.22 -0.49 -66.77
CA ASP A 4 -21.67 -1.85 -66.46
C ASP A 4 -21.57 -2.78 -67.67
N GLU A 5 -21.88 -2.26 -68.86
CA GLU A 5 -21.72 -2.99 -70.13
C GLU A 5 -20.24 -3.26 -70.42
N ARG A 6 -19.36 -2.28 -70.16
CA ARG A 6 -17.90 -2.43 -70.28
C ARG A 6 -17.37 -3.48 -69.32
N ASN A 7 -17.82 -3.44 -68.07
CA ASN A 7 -17.37 -4.39 -67.05
C ASN A 7 -17.80 -5.82 -67.37
N ARG A 8 -19.04 -6.01 -67.87
CA ARG A 8 -19.52 -7.32 -68.32
C ARG A 8 -18.67 -7.85 -69.48
N GLN A 9 -18.37 -7.02 -70.48
CA GLN A 9 -17.50 -7.42 -71.59
C GLN A 9 -16.05 -7.71 -71.17
N ILE A 10 -15.51 -6.99 -70.18
CA ILE A 10 -14.20 -7.29 -69.58
C ILE A 10 -14.21 -8.67 -68.89
N ILE A 11 -15.27 -8.99 -68.16
CA ILE A 11 -15.45 -10.27 -67.45
C ILE A 11 -15.57 -11.43 -68.43
N GLU A 12 -16.38 -11.28 -69.48
CA GLU A 12 -16.69 -12.34 -70.46
C GLU A 12 -15.62 -12.51 -71.55
N SER A 13 -14.68 -11.56 -71.66
CA SER A 13 -13.64 -11.63 -72.70
C SER A 13 -12.62 -12.75 -72.44
N ASN A 14 -12.30 -13.53 -73.48
CA ASN A 14 -11.22 -14.53 -73.47
C ASN A 14 -9.80 -13.93 -73.64
N LEU A 15 -9.69 -12.60 -73.63
CA LEU A 15 -8.41 -11.88 -73.75
C LEU A 15 -7.58 -12.04 -72.46
N SER A 16 -6.26 -11.98 -72.57
CA SER A 16 -5.42 -11.89 -71.37
C SER A 16 -5.68 -10.57 -70.63
N PRO A 17 -5.42 -10.47 -69.30
CA PRO A 17 -5.71 -9.25 -68.55
C PRO A 17 -5.02 -7.98 -69.05
N ARG A 18 -3.84 -8.10 -69.70
CA ARG A 18 -3.14 -6.97 -70.34
C ARG A 18 -3.82 -6.55 -71.65
N GLU A 19 -4.23 -7.51 -72.47
CA GLU A 19 -4.94 -7.23 -73.73
C GLU A 19 -6.33 -6.65 -73.48
N ALA A 20 -7.06 -7.15 -72.48
CA ALA A 20 -8.34 -6.59 -72.07
C ALA A 20 -8.19 -5.17 -71.50
N ALA A 21 -7.13 -4.91 -70.73
CA ALA A 21 -6.83 -3.58 -70.21
C ALA A 21 -6.62 -2.55 -71.33
N GLU A 22 -5.85 -2.92 -72.35
CA GLU A 22 -5.61 -2.09 -73.53
C GLU A 22 -6.88 -1.92 -74.38
N ALA A 23 -7.61 -3.00 -74.64
CA ALA A 23 -8.83 -2.98 -75.47
C ALA A 23 -9.97 -2.15 -74.86
N PHE A 24 -10.08 -2.14 -73.52
CA PHE A 24 -11.16 -1.45 -72.83
C PHE A 24 -10.73 -0.14 -72.14
N GLY A 25 -9.46 0.26 -72.30
CA GLY A 25 -8.91 1.50 -71.75
C GLY A 25 -8.94 1.56 -70.22
N VAL A 26 -8.64 0.43 -69.56
CA VAL A 26 -8.61 0.30 -68.10
C VAL A 26 -7.26 -0.25 -67.65
N SER A 27 -6.93 -0.17 -66.36
CA SER A 27 -5.70 -0.79 -65.86
C SER A 27 -5.81 -2.33 -65.82
N PRO A 28 -4.70 -3.08 -65.99
CA PRO A 28 -4.68 -4.52 -65.77
C PRO A 28 -5.21 -4.91 -64.39
N SER A 29 -4.93 -4.11 -63.35
CA SER A 29 -5.48 -4.32 -62.01
C SER A 29 -7.00 -4.24 -61.95
N THR A 30 -7.63 -3.37 -62.76
CA THR A 30 -9.09 -3.27 -62.85
C THR A 30 -9.68 -4.52 -63.49
N VAL A 31 -9.02 -5.07 -64.52
CA VAL A 31 -9.45 -6.34 -65.16
C VAL A 31 -9.32 -7.52 -64.21
N TYR A 32 -8.20 -7.62 -63.48
CA TYR A 32 -8.00 -8.65 -62.47
C TYR A 32 -9.07 -8.60 -61.39
N ARG A 33 -9.38 -7.41 -60.85
CA ARG A 33 -10.41 -7.23 -59.84
C ARG A 33 -11.79 -7.65 -60.35
N LEU A 34 -12.22 -7.15 -61.52
CA LEU A 34 -13.55 -7.46 -62.07
C LEU A 34 -13.74 -8.95 -62.35
N ARG A 35 -12.72 -9.63 -62.89
CA ARG A 35 -12.77 -11.08 -63.12
C ARG A 35 -12.75 -11.88 -61.83
N ARG A 36 -12.01 -11.40 -60.81
CA ARG A 36 -11.94 -12.04 -59.48
C ARG A 36 -13.25 -11.89 -58.70
N GLU A 37 -13.86 -10.71 -58.75
CA GLU A 37 -15.21 -10.42 -58.23
C GLU A 37 -16.25 -11.33 -58.90
N ALA A 38 -16.20 -11.50 -60.23
CA ALA A 38 -17.11 -12.37 -60.97
C ALA A 38 -16.92 -13.88 -60.66
N GLN A 39 -15.72 -14.30 -60.25
CA GLN A 39 -15.40 -15.67 -59.87
C GLN A 39 -15.78 -16.01 -58.42
N GLY A 40 -16.35 -15.07 -57.65
CA GLY A 40 -16.85 -15.33 -56.29
C GLY A 40 -15.76 -15.71 -55.28
N THR A 41 -14.51 -15.31 -55.52
CA THR A 41 -13.36 -15.69 -54.67
C THR A 41 -13.06 -14.69 -53.54
N GLU A 42 -13.88 -13.66 -53.37
CA GLU A 42 -13.91 -12.92 -52.11
C GLU A 42 -14.84 -13.65 -51.14
N ALA A 43 -14.23 -14.28 -50.12
CA ALA A 43 -14.93 -14.47 -48.87
C ALA A 43 -15.48 -13.10 -48.48
N HIS A 44 -16.81 -12.95 -48.50
CA HIS A 44 -17.46 -11.73 -48.09
C HIS A 44 -16.95 -11.39 -46.69
N ALA A 45 -16.17 -10.31 -46.57
CA ALA A 45 -16.19 -9.57 -45.33
C ALA A 45 -17.65 -9.13 -45.20
N GLU A 46 -18.39 -9.75 -44.27
CA GLU A 46 -19.76 -9.35 -43.99
C GLU A 46 -19.72 -7.84 -43.68
N GLU A 47 -20.31 -7.02 -44.56
CA GLU A 47 -20.45 -5.60 -44.25
C GLU A 47 -21.31 -5.49 -42.99
N PRO A 48 -20.87 -4.76 -41.95
CA PRO A 48 -21.66 -4.62 -40.74
C PRO A 48 -23.02 -4.00 -41.08
N PRO A 49 -24.09 -4.38 -40.36
CA PRO A 49 -25.41 -3.84 -40.60
C PRO A 49 -25.38 -2.31 -40.50
N ARG A 50 -25.79 -1.63 -41.58
CA ARG A 50 -25.88 -0.17 -41.60
C ARG A 50 -27.16 0.24 -40.87
N LEU A 51 -27.05 1.24 -39.98
CA LEU A 51 -28.22 1.85 -39.33
C LEU A 51 -29.16 2.41 -40.41
N SER A 52 -30.27 1.72 -40.62
CA SER A 52 -31.19 2.01 -41.74
C SER A 52 -32.20 3.10 -41.40
N ASN A 53 -32.43 3.34 -40.10
CA ASN A 53 -33.26 4.42 -39.59
C ASN A 53 -32.75 4.87 -38.20
N ARG A 54 -33.32 5.95 -37.67
CA ARG A 54 -33.02 6.47 -36.33
C ARG A 54 -33.55 5.57 -35.21
N GLU A 55 -34.59 4.78 -35.45
CA GLU A 55 -35.19 3.91 -34.44
C GLU A 55 -34.21 2.81 -34.00
N MET A 56 -33.43 2.28 -34.94
CA MET A 56 -32.35 1.31 -34.66
C MET A 56 -31.26 1.84 -33.72
N LEU A 57 -31.18 3.16 -33.44
CA LEU A 57 -30.26 3.70 -32.42
C LEU A 57 -30.71 3.38 -30.99
N PHE A 58 -31.99 3.06 -30.78
CA PHE A 58 -32.54 2.71 -29.47
C PHE A 58 -32.52 1.20 -29.22
N ASP A 59 -32.25 0.39 -30.25
CA ASP A 59 -32.13 -1.06 -30.13
C ASP A 59 -30.71 -1.44 -29.66
N GLN A 60 -30.63 -2.24 -28.61
CA GLN A 60 -29.37 -2.81 -28.16
C GLN A 60 -28.96 -3.98 -29.08
N LEU A 61 -27.95 -3.76 -29.92
CA LEU A 61 -27.44 -4.79 -30.84
C LEU A 61 -26.39 -5.71 -30.20
N SER A 62 -25.57 -5.18 -29.29
CA SER A 62 -24.53 -5.95 -28.60
C SER A 62 -25.08 -6.59 -27.34
N VAL A 63 -24.63 -7.81 -27.05
CA VAL A 63 -24.86 -8.49 -25.77
C VAL A 63 -23.61 -8.39 -24.90
N SER A 64 -23.77 -8.50 -23.58
CA SER A 64 -22.64 -8.40 -22.61
C SER A 64 -21.52 -9.42 -22.86
N GLY A 65 -21.87 -10.60 -23.40
CA GLY A 65 -20.91 -11.64 -23.75
C GLY A 65 -20.46 -12.50 -22.57
N ILE A 66 -20.96 -12.22 -21.36
CA ILE A 66 -20.71 -13.06 -20.18
C ILE A 66 -21.29 -14.46 -20.40
N SER A 67 -20.53 -15.48 -20.01
CA SER A 67 -20.98 -16.87 -20.03
C SER A 67 -21.87 -17.12 -18.83
N PHE A 68 -23.16 -17.41 -19.05
CA PHE A 68 -24.05 -17.84 -17.97
C PHE A 68 -24.93 -19.01 -18.41
N HIS A 69 -25.29 -19.87 -17.47
CA HIS A 69 -26.21 -20.99 -17.70
C HIS A 69 -27.18 -21.11 -16.52
N GLY A 70 -28.48 -21.12 -16.80
CA GLY A 70 -29.53 -21.19 -15.77
C GLY A 70 -29.61 -19.97 -14.83
N GLY A 71 -28.82 -18.91 -15.04
CA GLY A 71 -28.72 -17.80 -14.08
C GLY A 71 -27.52 -17.89 -13.13
N THR A 72 -26.62 -18.85 -13.33
CA THR A 72 -25.25 -18.86 -12.77
C THR A 72 -24.27 -18.31 -13.79
N VAL A 73 -23.40 -17.41 -13.35
CA VAL A 73 -22.27 -16.89 -14.14
C VAL A 73 -21.14 -17.94 -14.17
N ASN A 74 -20.53 -18.16 -15.33
CA ASN A 74 -19.49 -19.16 -15.57
C ASN A 74 -18.24 -18.52 -16.18
N GLU A 75 -17.68 -17.56 -15.46
CA GLU A 75 -16.42 -16.86 -15.79
C GLU A 75 -15.23 -17.41 -14.97
N GLU A 76 -15.50 -18.12 -13.87
CA GLU A 76 -14.45 -18.69 -13.02
C GLU A 76 -13.90 -19.98 -13.63
N PHE A 77 -12.61 -19.99 -13.97
CA PHE A 77 -11.96 -21.16 -14.58
C PHE A 77 -11.65 -22.26 -13.56
N GLN A 78 -11.50 -21.91 -12.28
CA GLN A 78 -11.18 -22.87 -11.23
C GLN A 78 -12.46 -23.49 -10.67
N ARG A 79 -12.65 -24.80 -10.92
CA ARG A 79 -13.88 -25.52 -10.58
C ARG A 79 -14.23 -25.44 -9.09
N GLU A 80 -13.25 -25.46 -8.19
CA GLU A 80 -13.49 -25.39 -6.75
C GLU A 80 -14.08 -24.04 -6.32
N LEU A 81 -13.79 -22.98 -7.08
CA LEU A 81 -14.22 -21.61 -6.81
C LEU A 81 -15.50 -21.21 -7.55
N GLN A 82 -16.07 -22.12 -8.36
CA GLN A 82 -17.32 -21.88 -9.05
C GLN A 82 -18.51 -21.92 -8.07
N ASP A 83 -19.44 -20.98 -8.25
CA ASP A 83 -20.75 -20.97 -7.60
C ASP A 83 -20.69 -21.09 -6.06
N ASP A 84 -21.51 -21.96 -5.45
CA ASP A 84 -21.52 -22.20 -3.99
C ASP A 84 -20.16 -22.68 -3.44
N GLY A 85 -19.32 -23.30 -4.27
CA GLY A 85 -17.96 -23.70 -3.90
C GLY A 85 -17.09 -22.49 -3.55
N GLY A 86 -17.12 -21.46 -4.41
CA GLY A 86 -16.46 -20.17 -4.18
C GLY A 86 -16.98 -19.49 -2.91
N VAL A 87 -18.29 -19.39 -2.75
CA VAL A 87 -18.91 -18.77 -1.56
C VAL A 87 -18.42 -19.42 -0.26
N ASN A 88 -18.33 -20.75 -0.22
CA ASN A 88 -17.86 -21.47 0.96
C ASN A 88 -16.36 -21.26 1.22
N ILE A 89 -15.53 -21.38 0.19
CA ILE A 89 -14.09 -21.17 0.31
C ILE A 89 -13.77 -19.73 0.72
N TYR A 90 -14.41 -18.72 0.12
CA TYR A 90 -14.19 -17.33 0.52
C TYR A 90 -14.67 -17.05 1.95
N THR A 91 -15.73 -17.74 2.40
CA THR A 91 -16.12 -17.69 3.82
C THR A 91 -15.01 -18.23 4.72
N GLU A 92 -14.43 -19.39 4.36
CA GLU A 92 -13.34 -20.01 5.11
C GLU A 92 -12.08 -19.13 5.12
N MET A 93 -11.73 -18.58 3.96
CA MET A 93 -10.62 -17.64 3.83
C MET A 93 -10.81 -16.39 4.68
N SER A 94 -12.05 -15.88 4.80
CA SER A 94 -12.32 -14.65 5.56
C SER A 94 -11.95 -14.74 7.04
N VAL A 95 -11.84 -15.95 7.59
CA VAL A 95 -11.42 -16.19 8.98
C VAL A 95 -9.95 -16.60 9.11
N HIS A 96 -9.21 -16.75 8.01
CA HIS A 96 -7.77 -17.02 8.04
C HIS A 96 -7.03 -15.80 8.64
N PRO A 97 -6.05 -15.95 9.56
CA PRO A 97 -5.48 -14.84 10.32
C PRO A 97 -5.05 -13.63 9.49
N VAL A 98 -4.29 -13.86 8.40
CA VAL A 98 -3.81 -12.79 7.52
C VAL A 98 -4.96 -12.11 6.77
N VAL A 99 -5.89 -12.89 6.21
CA VAL A 99 -7.02 -12.36 5.44
C VAL A 99 -7.98 -11.60 6.37
N SER A 100 -8.24 -12.14 7.56
CA SER A 100 -9.03 -11.50 8.60
C SER A 100 -8.40 -10.18 9.05
N ALA A 101 -7.07 -10.13 9.21
CA ALA A 101 -6.37 -8.87 9.51
C ALA A 101 -6.53 -7.83 8.40
N VAL A 102 -6.47 -8.23 7.12
CA VAL A 102 -6.74 -7.35 5.97
C VAL A 102 -8.17 -6.83 6.01
N LEU A 103 -9.16 -7.73 6.14
CA LEU A 103 -10.58 -7.35 6.18
C LEU A 103 -10.88 -6.46 7.39
N PHE A 104 -10.27 -6.73 8.53
CA PHE A 104 -10.39 -5.90 9.73
C PHE A 104 -9.79 -4.51 9.53
N ALA A 105 -8.61 -4.40 8.92
CA ALA A 105 -8.00 -3.11 8.61
C ALA A 105 -8.91 -2.27 7.69
N ILE A 106 -9.51 -2.89 6.67
CA ILE A 106 -10.48 -2.22 5.79
C ILE A 106 -11.71 -1.77 6.58
N GLN A 107 -12.28 -2.63 7.44
CA GLN A 107 -13.43 -2.28 8.27
C GLN A 107 -13.15 -1.12 9.23
N MET A 108 -11.96 -1.07 9.83
CA MET A 108 -11.60 0.01 10.75
C MET A 108 -11.38 1.33 10.00
N ALA A 109 -10.70 1.30 8.86
CA ALA A 109 -10.54 2.48 8.01
C ALA A 109 -11.89 3.01 7.51
N GLN A 110 -12.81 2.11 7.12
CA GLN A 110 -14.17 2.49 6.73
C GLN A 110 -14.95 3.20 7.82
N ARG A 111 -14.80 2.78 9.09
CA ARG A 111 -15.48 3.43 10.21
C ARG A 111 -14.99 4.85 10.51
N GLN A 112 -13.84 5.24 9.96
CA GLN A 112 -13.34 6.62 10.07
C GLN A 112 -13.95 7.53 9.00
N VAL A 113 -14.61 6.96 7.99
CA VAL A 113 -15.21 7.73 6.89
C VAL A 113 -16.51 8.34 7.35
N GLU A 114 -16.57 9.68 7.32
CA GLU A 114 -17.80 10.42 7.59
C GLU A 114 -18.65 10.49 6.32
N TRP A 115 -19.91 10.07 6.42
CA TRP A 115 -20.88 10.14 5.33
C TRP A 115 -21.81 11.33 5.53
N TYR A 116 -22.07 12.08 4.47
CA TYR A 116 -22.92 13.26 4.51
C TYR A 116 -23.71 13.44 3.21
N VAL A 117 -24.72 14.29 3.23
CA VAL A 117 -25.53 14.61 2.05
C VAL A 117 -25.17 15.98 1.53
N GLU A 118 -24.83 16.06 0.24
CA GLU A 118 -24.63 17.30 -0.47
C GLU A 118 -25.94 17.78 -1.10
N PRO A 119 -26.36 19.04 -0.86
CA PRO A 119 -27.51 19.61 -1.53
C PRO A 119 -27.23 19.80 -3.03
N ALA A 120 -28.30 19.77 -3.83
CA ALA A 120 -28.20 19.94 -5.27
C ALA A 120 -27.93 21.39 -5.71
N GLY A 121 -28.12 22.35 -4.80
CA GLY A 121 -28.00 23.78 -4.98
C GLY A 121 -28.22 24.52 -3.66
N GLU A 122 -28.27 25.85 -3.73
CA GLU A 122 -28.40 26.75 -2.55
C GLU A 122 -29.86 27.21 -2.34
N THR A 123 -30.83 26.64 -3.05
CA THR A 123 -32.22 27.03 -2.84
C THR A 123 -32.76 26.40 -1.55
N PRO A 124 -33.71 27.05 -0.85
CA PRO A 124 -34.33 26.46 0.34
C PRO A 124 -34.97 25.09 0.06
N GLN A 125 -35.42 24.84 -1.18
CA GLN A 125 -35.94 23.55 -1.61
C GLN A 125 -34.84 22.49 -1.73
N ASP A 126 -33.65 22.85 -2.23
CA ASP A 126 -32.50 21.95 -2.31
C ASP A 126 -32.00 21.58 -0.91
N GLU A 127 -31.96 22.53 0.02
CA GLU A 127 -31.62 22.30 1.42
C GLU A 127 -32.65 21.42 2.14
N GLU A 128 -33.95 21.66 1.93
CA GLU A 128 -35.01 20.80 2.48
C GLU A 128 -34.90 19.36 1.95
N ALA A 129 -34.61 19.21 0.65
CA ALA A 129 -34.43 17.92 0.01
C ALA A 129 -33.19 17.18 0.54
N ALA A 130 -32.07 17.89 0.71
CA ALA A 130 -30.85 17.33 1.29
C ALA A 130 -31.09 16.86 2.72
N LYS A 131 -31.72 17.69 3.55
CA LYS A 131 -32.09 17.34 4.91
C LYS A 131 -33.04 16.14 4.96
N PHE A 132 -34.05 16.08 4.08
CA PHE A 132 -34.94 14.93 4.01
C PHE A 132 -34.19 13.63 3.67
N LEU A 133 -33.22 13.69 2.76
CA LEU A 133 -32.38 12.54 2.43
C LEU A 133 -31.49 12.14 3.60
N GLU A 134 -30.88 13.10 4.28
CA GLU A 134 -30.05 12.91 5.46
C GLU A 134 -30.83 12.20 6.59
N GLU A 135 -32.02 12.71 6.92
CA GLU A 135 -32.92 12.09 7.90
C GLU A 135 -33.30 10.65 7.51
N CYS A 136 -33.49 10.39 6.21
CA CYS A 136 -33.82 9.06 5.70
C CYS A 136 -32.65 8.07 5.76
N LEU A 137 -31.41 8.53 5.66
CA LEU A 137 -30.20 7.70 5.69
C LEU A 137 -29.73 7.42 7.12
N PHE A 138 -29.64 8.46 7.93
CA PHE A 138 -28.90 8.41 9.20
C PHE A 138 -29.81 8.28 10.43
N ASP A 139 -31.02 8.85 10.40
CA ASP A 139 -31.89 8.93 11.58
C ASP A 139 -33.03 7.90 11.59
N ASP A 140 -33.69 7.70 10.44
CA ASP A 140 -35.00 7.04 10.42
C ASP A 140 -34.95 5.55 10.01
N MET A 141 -33.80 5.04 9.56
CA MET A 141 -33.65 3.60 9.25
C MET A 141 -33.64 2.75 10.53
N SER A 142 -34.13 1.51 10.45
CA SER A 142 -34.08 0.56 11.59
C SER A 142 -32.67 0.02 11.87
N GLN A 143 -31.71 0.34 11.02
CA GLN A 143 -30.31 -0.05 11.09
C GLN A 143 -29.48 1.23 10.95
N THR A 144 -28.35 1.31 11.64
CA THR A 144 -27.45 2.46 11.51
C THR A 144 -26.82 2.47 10.13
N TRP A 145 -26.39 3.64 9.66
CA TRP A 145 -25.68 3.74 8.39
C TRP A 145 -24.37 2.94 8.39
N ASP A 146 -23.64 2.91 9.51
CA ASP A 146 -22.43 2.09 9.67
C ASP A 146 -22.69 0.59 9.47
N ASP A 147 -23.84 0.08 9.94
CA ASP A 147 -24.26 -1.30 9.70
C ASP A 147 -24.55 -1.53 8.22
N VAL A 148 -25.17 -0.55 7.53
CA VAL A 148 -25.40 -0.61 6.08
C VAL A 148 -24.08 -0.70 5.32
N VAL A 149 -23.15 0.22 5.60
CA VAL A 149 -21.83 0.24 4.96
C VAL A 149 -21.09 -1.06 5.25
N SER A 150 -21.08 -1.54 6.49
CA SER A 150 -20.47 -2.82 6.86
C SER A 150 -21.03 -4.00 6.05
N GLN A 151 -22.35 -4.00 5.78
CA GLN A 151 -23.00 -5.03 4.94
C GLN A 151 -22.70 -4.86 3.45
N ILE A 152 -22.55 -3.63 2.94
CA ILE A 152 -22.09 -3.36 1.57
C ILE A 152 -20.71 -3.98 1.35
N TYR A 153 -19.79 -3.75 2.29
CA TYR A 153 -18.40 -4.23 2.21
C TYR A 153 -18.23 -5.74 2.26
N THR A 154 -19.29 -6.52 2.53
CA THR A 154 -19.28 -7.97 2.29
C THR A 154 -19.01 -8.31 0.82
N MET A 155 -19.22 -7.36 -0.10
CA MET A 155 -18.80 -7.48 -1.50
C MET A 155 -17.31 -7.79 -1.64
N LEU A 156 -16.44 -7.35 -0.73
CA LEU A 156 -15.01 -7.66 -0.79
C LEU A 156 -14.76 -9.17 -0.64
N VAL A 157 -15.55 -9.85 0.18
CA VAL A 157 -15.42 -11.30 0.43
C VAL A 157 -15.99 -12.11 -0.72
N TYR A 158 -17.14 -11.71 -1.26
CA TYR A 158 -17.91 -12.53 -2.22
C TYR A 158 -17.93 -12.00 -3.66
N GLY A 159 -17.40 -10.81 -3.90
CA GLY A 159 -17.40 -10.12 -5.19
C GLY A 159 -18.52 -9.10 -5.31
N TYR A 160 -19.67 -9.38 -4.69
CA TYR A 160 -20.87 -8.58 -4.72
C TYR A 160 -21.60 -8.58 -3.38
N SER A 161 -22.44 -7.56 -3.16
CA SER A 161 -23.40 -7.48 -2.06
C SER A 161 -24.73 -7.00 -2.61
N ALA A 162 -25.78 -7.81 -2.44
CA ALA A 162 -27.12 -7.51 -2.95
C ALA A 162 -28.07 -7.17 -1.80
N ALA A 163 -28.87 -6.12 -1.96
CA ALA A 163 -29.83 -5.68 -0.95
C ALA A 163 -31.20 -5.39 -1.57
N GLU A 164 -32.28 -5.71 -0.85
CA GLU A 164 -33.62 -5.22 -1.14
C GLU A 164 -33.88 -3.89 -0.41
N ILE A 165 -34.38 -2.88 -1.14
CA ILE A 165 -34.87 -1.63 -0.56
C ILE A 165 -36.27 -1.86 0.02
N VAL A 166 -36.41 -1.66 1.33
CA VAL A 166 -37.69 -1.73 2.05
C VAL A 166 -38.11 -0.33 2.48
N TYR A 167 -39.27 0.13 2.01
CA TYR A 167 -39.80 1.46 2.32
C TYR A 167 -40.74 1.42 3.54
N LYS A 168 -40.96 2.58 4.15
CA LYS A 168 -42.03 2.84 5.11
C LYS A 168 -42.66 4.20 4.86
N ARG A 169 -43.88 4.39 5.37
CA ARG A 169 -44.51 5.70 5.50
C ARG A 169 -44.19 6.26 6.89
N ARG A 170 -43.73 7.51 6.96
CA ARG A 170 -43.32 8.19 8.20
C ARG A 170 -44.55 8.69 8.96
N LEU A 171 -45.02 7.90 9.92
CA LEU A 171 -46.26 8.12 10.71
C LEU A 171 -46.00 8.21 12.22
N GLY A 172 -44.82 8.67 12.61
CA GLY A 172 -44.38 8.76 14.00
C GLY A 172 -44.04 7.42 14.66
N MET A 173 -43.73 7.47 15.96
CA MET A 173 -43.29 6.31 16.75
C MET A 173 -44.42 5.34 17.07
N ASP A 174 -45.66 5.82 17.05
CA ASP A 174 -46.89 5.08 17.33
C ASP A 174 -47.82 5.11 16.10
N PRO A 175 -47.44 4.41 15.02
CA PRO A 175 -48.22 4.40 13.77
C PRO A 175 -49.64 3.86 13.99
N PRO A 176 -50.65 4.39 13.27
CA PRO A 176 -52.04 3.97 13.43
C PRO A 176 -52.26 2.47 13.18
N ALA A 177 -53.09 1.83 14.00
CA ALA A 177 -53.34 0.38 13.96
C ALA A 177 -53.98 -0.16 12.67
N TYR A 178 -54.48 0.71 11.78
CA TYR A 178 -55.10 0.31 10.51
C TYR A 178 -54.09 0.17 9.35
N VAL A 179 -52.80 0.43 9.59
CA VAL A 179 -51.73 0.25 8.60
C VAL A 179 -51.28 -1.22 8.58
N GLU A 180 -51.25 -1.85 7.40
CA GLU A 180 -50.90 -3.28 7.25
C GLU A 180 -49.47 -3.62 7.71
N ASP A 181 -48.52 -2.68 7.59
CA ASP A 181 -47.13 -2.82 8.08
C ASP A 181 -46.70 -1.54 8.84
N PRO A 182 -47.07 -1.41 10.12
CA PRO A 182 -46.84 -0.21 10.91
C PRO A 182 -45.37 -0.14 11.35
N ALA A 183 -44.52 0.38 10.47
CA ALA A 183 -43.13 0.67 10.80
C ALA A 183 -43.03 1.96 11.62
N LYS A 184 -42.29 1.92 12.73
CA LYS A 184 -42.00 3.10 13.54
C LYS A 184 -41.13 4.09 12.79
N SER A 185 -41.36 5.38 13.03
CA SER A 185 -40.65 6.48 12.41
C SER A 185 -40.36 7.55 13.46
N MET A 186 -39.19 8.18 13.39
CA MET A 186 -38.90 9.37 14.21
C MET A 186 -39.74 10.58 13.78
N PHE A 187 -40.35 10.51 12.60
CA PHE A 187 -41.02 11.61 11.94
C PHE A 187 -42.48 11.27 11.59
N ASP A 188 -43.35 12.28 11.63
CA ASP A 188 -44.80 12.20 11.35
C ASP A 188 -45.21 13.20 10.27
N ASP A 189 -44.54 13.13 9.12
CA ASP A 189 -44.72 14.04 7.97
C ASP A 189 -45.47 13.38 6.79
N ASN A 190 -45.86 12.11 6.94
CA ASN A 190 -46.52 11.28 5.92
C ASN A 190 -45.68 11.07 4.63
N LYS A 191 -44.39 11.44 4.62
CA LYS A 191 -43.45 11.14 3.53
C LYS A 191 -43.08 9.65 3.55
N ILE A 192 -42.54 9.16 2.44
CA ILE A 192 -42.03 7.79 2.30
C ILE A 192 -40.52 7.79 2.57
N GLY A 193 -40.07 7.07 3.59
CA GLY A 193 -38.65 6.89 3.90
C GLY A 193 -38.19 5.46 3.69
N TRP A 194 -36.90 5.19 3.87
CA TRP A 194 -36.41 3.83 3.97
C TRP A 194 -36.66 3.26 5.37
N ARG A 195 -37.23 2.05 5.43
CA ARG A 195 -37.31 1.28 6.67
C ARG A 195 -35.95 0.66 6.96
N ARG A 196 -35.39 -0.03 5.97
CA ARG A 196 -34.09 -0.70 6.00
C ARG A 196 -33.71 -1.14 4.59
N TRP A 197 -32.43 -1.47 4.41
CA TRP A 197 -31.98 -2.24 3.26
C TRP A 197 -31.67 -3.66 3.72
N GLN A 198 -32.43 -4.63 3.19
CA GLN A 198 -32.27 -6.03 3.56
C GLN A 198 -31.20 -6.67 2.68
N PHE A 199 -29.99 -6.77 3.20
CA PHE A 199 -28.90 -7.49 2.55
C PHE A 199 -29.17 -8.99 2.49
N VAL A 200 -28.76 -9.61 1.40
CA VAL A 200 -29.00 -11.01 1.09
C VAL A 200 -27.68 -11.76 1.16
N SER A 201 -27.63 -12.77 2.02
CA SER A 201 -26.45 -13.64 2.10
C SER A 201 -26.27 -14.41 0.79
N PRO A 202 -25.08 -14.41 0.17
CA PRO A 202 -24.79 -15.22 -1.01
C PRO A 202 -25.12 -16.71 -0.83
N LYS A 203 -24.95 -17.25 0.39
CA LYS A 203 -25.29 -18.64 0.75
C LYS A 203 -26.79 -18.97 0.63
N SER A 204 -27.64 -17.95 0.70
CA SER A 204 -29.08 -18.10 0.55
C SER A 204 -29.54 -17.92 -0.90
N MET A 205 -28.63 -17.69 -1.84
CA MET A 205 -28.95 -17.51 -3.24
C MET A 205 -28.59 -18.79 -4.02
N PRO A 206 -29.58 -19.55 -4.50
CA PRO A 206 -29.34 -20.89 -5.02
C PRO A 206 -28.51 -20.88 -6.31
N ALA A 207 -27.49 -21.74 -6.33
CA ALA A 207 -26.78 -22.16 -7.53
C ALA A 207 -27.75 -22.51 -8.67
N GLY A 208 -27.42 -22.08 -9.88
CA GLY A 208 -28.15 -22.34 -11.11
C GLY A 208 -29.46 -21.57 -11.25
N ASN A 209 -29.75 -20.60 -10.36
CA ASN A 209 -30.95 -19.77 -10.44
C ASN A 209 -30.80 -18.43 -9.71
N ARG A 210 -29.55 -17.96 -9.54
CA ARG A 210 -29.21 -16.81 -8.69
C ARG A 210 -29.65 -15.50 -9.32
N TRP A 211 -29.31 -15.29 -10.59
CA TRP A 211 -29.61 -14.07 -11.33
C TRP A 211 -30.63 -14.31 -12.42
N ILE A 212 -31.41 -13.28 -12.70
CA ILE A 212 -32.35 -13.24 -13.82
C ILE A 212 -31.77 -12.29 -14.85
N PHE A 213 -31.46 -12.79 -16.04
CA PHE A 213 -30.94 -12.01 -17.15
C PHE A 213 -32.02 -11.74 -18.19
N ASP A 214 -31.94 -10.59 -18.87
CA ASP A 214 -32.70 -10.36 -20.11
C ASP A 214 -32.01 -10.98 -21.32
N GLU A 215 -32.62 -10.83 -22.50
CA GLU A 215 -32.10 -11.34 -23.77
C GLU A 215 -30.76 -10.71 -24.20
N HIS A 216 -30.37 -9.59 -23.59
CA HIS A 216 -29.12 -8.89 -23.85
C HIS A 216 -28.04 -9.17 -22.80
N GLY A 217 -28.34 -10.02 -21.80
CA GLY A 217 -27.42 -10.39 -20.73
C GLY A 217 -27.31 -9.34 -19.62
N ARG A 218 -28.30 -8.45 -19.47
CA ARG A 218 -28.40 -7.50 -18.35
C ARG A 218 -29.21 -8.08 -17.22
N VAL A 219 -28.84 -7.75 -15.99
CA VAL A 219 -29.44 -8.30 -14.78
C VAL A 219 -30.77 -7.61 -14.47
N GLN A 220 -31.86 -8.39 -14.46
CA GLN A 220 -33.23 -7.94 -14.16
C GLN A 220 -33.66 -8.18 -12.71
N GLY A 221 -32.88 -8.98 -11.97
CA GLY A 221 -33.16 -9.27 -10.56
C GLY A 221 -32.40 -10.48 -10.09
N PHE A 222 -32.66 -10.87 -8.84
CA PHE A 222 -32.02 -12.02 -8.21
C PHE A 222 -33.02 -12.86 -7.43
N ARG A 223 -32.64 -14.09 -7.11
CA ARG A 223 -33.46 -15.02 -6.33
C ARG A 223 -32.78 -15.44 -5.04
N GLN A 224 -33.59 -15.63 -4.01
CA GLN A 224 -33.17 -16.07 -2.68
C GLN A 224 -34.03 -17.24 -2.23
N GLN A 225 -33.42 -18.20 -1.55
CA GLN A 225 -34.07 -19.36 -0.93
C GLN A 225 -33.57 -19.52 0.53
N PRO A 226 -33.99 -18.64 1.46
CA PRO A 226 -33.49 -18.63 2.82
C PRO A 226 -34.19 -19.68 3.72
N ALA A 227 -33.52 -20.09 4.79
CA ALA A 227 -34.13 -20.81 5.90
C ALA A 227 -35.17 -19.93 6.64
N PRO A 228 -36.20 -20.48 7.30
CA PRO A 228 -36.46 -21.91 7.54
C PRO A 228 -37.36 -22.58 6.49
N ASP A 229 -38.07 -21.81 5.66
CA ASP A 229 -39.07 -22.37 4.73
C ASP A 229 -38.50 -22.78 3.37
N TYR A 230 -37.29 -22.32 3.04
CA TYR A 230 -36.61 -22.57 1.78
C TYR A 230 -37.49 -22.30 0.55
N GLN A 231 -38.38 -21.30 0.65
CA GLN A 231 -39.17 -20.87 -0.49
C GLN A 231 -38.37 -19.90 -1.35
N LEU A 232 -38.41 -20.13 -2.67
CA LEU A 232 -37.75 -19.30 -3.66
C LEU A 232 -38.49 -17.95 -3.78
N ARG A 233 -37.80 -16.88 -3.43
CA ARG A 233 -38.25 -15.49 -3.51
C ARG A 233 -37.49 -14.81 -4.63
N THR A 234 -38.20 -14.05 -5.46
CA THR A 234 -37.59 -13.27 -6.56
C THR A 234 -37.65 -11.79 -6.20
N ILE A 235 -36.50 -11.13 -6.22
CA ILE A 235 -36.35 -9.70 -5.97
C ILE A 235 -36.03 -9.03 -7.32
N PRO A 236 -36.91 -8.15 -7.81
CA PRO A 236 -36.69 -7.46 -9.07
C PRO A 236 -35.69 -6.31 -8.90
N MET A 237 -34.95 -5.95 -9.96
CA MET A 237 -33.85 -4.98 -9.90
C MET A 237 -34.33 -3.57 -9.50
N GLU A 238 -35.59 -3.25 -9.76
CA GLU A 238 -36.24 -1.99 -9.36
C GLU A 238 -36.35 -1.84 -7.83
N LYS A 239 -36.34 -2.95 -7.09
CA LYS A 239 -36.29 -2.98 -5.62
C LYS A 239 -34.92 -3.37 -5.08
N ALA A 240 -33.95 -3.65 -5.94
CA ALA A 240 -32.63 -4.12 -5.53
C ALA A 240 -31.56 -3.03 -5.62
N LEU A 241 -30.54 -3.15 -4.78
CA LEU A 241 -29.24 -2.52 -4.92
C LEU A 241 -28.20 -3.62 -5.07
N LEU A 242 -27.26 -3.42 -6.00
CA LEU A 242 -26.18 -4.35 -6.29
C LEU A 242 -24.86 -3.60 -6.18
N PHE A 243 -24.14 -3.88 -5.11
CA PHE A 243 -22.78 -3.39 -4.86
C PHE A 243 -21.78 -4.42 -5.36
N ARG A 244 -20.70 -3.97 -5.99
CA ARG A 244 -19.73 -4.83 -6.69
C ARG A 244 -18.31 -4.33 -6.42
N THR A 245 -17.38 -5.26 -6.27
CA THR A 245 -15.94 -4.94 -6.13
C THR A 245 -15.36 -4.23 -7.35
N ARG A 246 -15.90 -4.54 -8.53
CA ARG A 246 -15.57 -3.96 -9.82
C ARG A 246 -16.68 -4.24 -10.82
N VAL A 247 -16.78 -3.42 -11.86
CA VAL A 247 -17.80 -3.58 -12.90
C VAL A 247 -17.12 -3.95 -14.21
N GLU A 248 -17.28 -5.20 -14.64
CA GLU A 248 -16.71 -5.74 -15.89
C GLU A 248 -17.84 -6.43 -16.67
N TRP A 249 -18.06 -6.02 -17.93
CA TRP A 249 -19.04 -6.61 -18.86
C TRP A 249 -20.46 -6.83 -18.29
N ASP A 250 -20.88 -5.96 -17.37
CA ASP A 250 -22.14 -6.09 -16.62
C ASP A 250 -22.30 -7.41 -15.82
N ASN A 251 -21.19 -8.05 -15.46
CA ASN A 251 -21.19 -9.21 -14.58
C ASN A 251 -21.76 -8.85 -13.19
N PRO A 252 -22.82 -9.54 -12.70
CA PRO A 252 -23.31 -9.33 -11.33
C PRO A 252 -22.42 -9.96 -10.26
N GLU A 253 -21.55 -10.90 -10.63
CA GLU A 253 -20.65 -11.66 -9.75
C GLU A 253 -19.18 -11.44 -10.17
N PRO A 254 -18.65 -10.21 -10.11
CA PRO A 254 -17.24 -9.99 -10.38
C PRO A 254 -16.38 -10.72 -9.33
N PRO A 255 -15.15 -11.16 -9.65
CA PRO A 255 -14.35 -11.91 -8.68
C PRO A 255 -13.96 -11.06 -7.46
N PRO A 256 -14.07 -11.59 -6.21
CA PRO A 256 -13.73 -10.87 -4.98
C PRO A 256 -12.25 -10.51 -4.87
N ILE A 257 -11.91 -9.64 -3.91
CA ILE A 257 -10.51 -9.34 -3.58
C ILE A 257 -9.77 -10.56 -3.01
N LEU A 258 -10.52 -11.54 -2.48
CA LEU A 258 -9.98 -12.82 -1.99
C LEU A 258 -9.62 -13.79 -3.12
N ARG A 259 -10.15 -13.59 -4.33
CA ARG A 259 -9.86 -14.47 -5.48
C ARG A 259 -8.36 -14.61 -5.78
N PRO A 260 -7.57 -13.53 -5.88
CA PRO A 260 -6.12 -13.64 -6.08
C PRO A 260 -5.37 -14.20 -4.85
N MET A 261 -5.91 -14.05 -3.63
CA MET A 261 -5.31 -14.59 -2.40
C MET A 261 -5.39 -16.13 -2.33
N TYR A 262 -6.40 -16.73 -2.98
CA TYR A 262 -6.72 -18.15 -2.85
C TYR A 262 -5.51 -19.08 -3.07
N GLN A 263 -4.69 -18.81 -4.08
CA GLN A 263 -3.53 -19.66 -4.37
C GLN A 263 -2.51 -19.64 -3.23
N ALA A 264 -2.23 -18.46 -2.67
CA ALA A 264 -1.29 -18.31 -1.57
C ALA A 264 -1.85 -18.91 -0.27
N TYR A 265 -3.14 -18.68 0.01
CA TYR A 265 -3.86 -19.31 1.11
C TYR A 265 -3.77 -20.84 1.04
N TYR A 266 -4.12 -21.44 -0.11
CA TYR A 266 -4.10 -22.89 -0.31
C TYR A 266 -2.72 -23.49 -0.03
N TYR A 267 -1.65 -22.89 -0.55
CA TYR A 267 -0.30 -23.38 -0.28
C TYR A 267 0.16 -23.14 1.15
N ALA A 268 -0.15 -22.00 1.76
CA ALA A 268 0.20 -21.70 3.14
C ALA A 268 -0.45 -22.70 4.10
N THR A 269 -1.77 -22.92 3.99
CA THR A 269 -2.50 -23.87 4.84
C THR A 269 -1.98 -25.29 4.70
N ASN A 270 -1.77 -25.77 3.46
CA ASN A 270 -1.20 -27.10 3.25
C ASN A 270 0.23 -27.23 3.78
N LEU A 271 1.05 -26.17 3.68
CA LEU A 271 2.42 -26.19 4.21
C LEU A 271 2.46 -26.15 5.73
N GLN A 272 1.52 -25.45 6.39
CA GLN A 272 1.37 -25.47 7.85
C GLN A 272 1.05 -26.89 8.35
N GLU A 273 0.19 -27.64 7.64
CA GLU A 273 -0.06 -29.04 7.97
C GLU A 273 1.21 -29.90 7.82
N VAL A 274 1.96 -29.71 6.72
CA VAL A 274 3.22 -30.43 6.49
C VAL A 274 4.28 -30.06 7.52
N GLU A 275 4.36 -28.79 7.92
CA GLU A 275 5.25 -28.30 8.95
C GLU A 275 4.91 -28.96 10.29
N ALA A 276 3.64 -29.00 10.69
CA ALA A 276 3.20 -29.64 11.93
C ALA A 276 3.56 -31.14 11.95
N ILE A 277 3.30 -31.85 10.84
CA ILE A 277 3.69 -33.26 10.69
C ILE A 277 5.22 -33.41 10.71
N GLY A 278 5.94 -32.49 10.08
CA GLY A 278 7.40 -32.44 10.01
C GLY A 278 8.00 -32.22 11.40
N ALA A 279 7.49 -31.28 12.17
CA ALA A 279 7.91 -31.00 13.54
C ALA A 279 7.68 -32.21 14.45
N GLU A 280 6.54 -32.89 14.34
CA GLU A 280 6.26 -34.13 15.09
C GLU A 280 7.26 -35.25 14.76
N ARG A 281 7.56 -35.45 13.47
CA ARG A 281 8.42 -36.56 12.99
C ARG A 281 9.92 -36.28 13.18
N LEU A 282 10.36 -35.05 12.89
CA LEU A 282 11.77 -34.65 12.97
C LEU A 282 12.19 -34.34 14.41
N GLY A 283 11.31 -33.76 15.22
CA GLY A 283 11.59 -33.46 16.62
C GLY A 283 11.77 -34.71 17.48
N ASN A 284 11.05 -35.79 17.17
CA ASN A 284 11.09 -37.04 17.93
C ASN A 284 12.01 -38.12 17.34
N GLY A 285 12.38 -38.00 16.06
CA GLY A 285 13.10 -39.02 15.31
C GLY A 285 12.23 -40.24 14.95
N LEU A 286 12.64 -41.01 13.94
CA LEU A 286 11.95 -42.23 13.54
C LEU A 286 12.45 -43.42 14.39
N PRO A 287 11.64 -44.02 15.28
CA PRO A 287 12.07 -45.17 16.07
C PRO A 287 12.28 -46.39 15.20
N VAL A 288 13.48 -46.97 15.28
CA VAL A 288 13.86 -48.20 14.59
C VAL A 288 14.41 -49.20 15.60
N ILE A 289 13.87 -50.42 15.57
CA ILE A 289 14.41 -51.55 16.33
C ILE A 289 15.04 -52.55 15.38
N TYR A 290 16.32 -52.83 15.58
CA TYR A 290 17.03 -53.93 14.94
C TYR A 290 16.95 -55.17 15.83
N LEU A 291 16.52 -56.28 15.24
CA LEU A 291 16.49 -57.60 15.87
C LEU A 291 17.66 -58.41 15.37
N GLY A 292 18.58 -58.76 16.27
CA GLY A 292 19.79 -59.50 15.97
C GLY A 292 19.63 -61.03 16.04
N ASP A 293 20.74 -61.72 15.79
CA ASP A 293 20.80 -63.18 15.82
C ASP A 293 20.49 -63.71 17.24
N GLY A 294 19.46 -64.56 17.35
CA GLY A 294 18.94 -65.09 18.61
C GLY A 294 17.57 -64.53 19.05
N CYS A 295 17.01 -63.59 18.29
CA CYS A 295 15.62 -63.13 18.43
C CYS A 295 14.63 -64.08 17.75
N THR A 296 13.42 -64.16 18.31
CA THR A 296 12.31 -64.93 17.77
C THR A 296 11.43 -64.04 16.88
N PHE A 297 11.15 -64.51 15.66
CA PHE A 297 10.41 -63.76 14.64
C PHE A 297 8.95 -64.21 14.46
N SER A 298 8.54 -65.31 15.10
CA SER A 298 7.21 -65.90 14.91
C SER A 298 6.63 -66.43 16.22
N GLY A 299 5.32 -66.23 16.44
CA GLY A 299 4.57 -66.66 17.62
C GLY A 299 4.05 -65.49 18.45
N ASN A 300 3.00 -65.72 19.26
CA ASN A 300 2.28 -64.67 20.01
C ASN A 300 3.12 -63.92 21.06
N ASN A 301 4.25 -64.48 21.50
CA ASN A 301 5.19 -63.86 22.44
C ASN A 301 6.60 -63.74 21.83
N SER A 302 6.68 -63.56 20.52
CA SER A 302 7.96 -63.40 19.83
C SER A 302 8.58 -62.04 20.13
N ASP A 303 9.90 -61.95 20.04
CA ASP A 303 10.63 -60.68 20.19
C ASP A 303 10.19 -59.67 19.11
N PHE A 304 9.70 -60.14 17.96
CA PHE A 304 9.12 -59.30 16.90
C PHE A 304 7.84 -58.58 17.32
N GLU A 305 6.86 -59.27 17.91
CA GLU A 305 5.62 -58.61 18.37
C GLU A 305 5.90 -57.66 19.53
N LEU A 306 6.82 -58.02 20.45
CA LEU A 306 7.28 -57.10 21.50
C LEU A 306 7.94 -55.84 20.92
N ALA A 307 8.85 -55.98 19.95
CA ALA A 307 9.52 -54.85 19.31
C ALA A 307 8.54 -53.95 18.55
N LYS A 308 7.55 -54.55 17.87
CA LYS A 308 6.48 -53.84 17.17
C LYS A 308 5.60 -53.05 18.12
N ASP A 309 5.27 -53.60 19.28
CA ASP A 309 4.52 -52.89 20.32
C ASP A 309 5.35 -51.75 20.93
N ILE A 310 6.65 -51.94 21.11
CA ILE A 310 7.56 -50.89 21.58
C ILE A 310 7.63 -49.75 20.54
N VAL A 311 7.90 -50.04 19.26
CA VAL A 311 8.02 -49.01 18.20
C VAL A 311 6.72 -48.22 18.00
N ARG A 312 5.55 -48.86 18.17
CA ARG A 312 4.24 -48.19 18.04
C ARG A 312 3.90 -47.29 19.22
N ASN A 313 4.36 -47.64 20.42
CA ASN A 313 3.95 -46.98 21.65
C ASN A 313 5.03 -46.10 22.25
N VAL A 314 6.26 -46.10 21.72
CA VAL A 314 7.33 -45.22 22.20
C VAL A 314 6.92 -43.77 22.00
N ARG A 315 7.07 -42.98 23.06
CA ARG A 315 6.74 -41.55 23.08
C ARG A 315 7.86 -40.78 23.77
N THR A 316 8.04 -39.55 23.32
CA THR A 316 8.98 -38.59 23.91
C THR A 316 8.22 -37.69 24.85
N ASP A 317 8.11 -38.08 26.12
CA ASP A 317 7.43 -37.34 27.17
C ASP A 317 8.12 -37.49 28.54
N GLU A 318 7.54 -36.91 29.59
CA GLU A 318 8.10 -36.93 30.95
C GLU A 318 8.20 -38.32 31.59
N GLN A 319 7.53 -39.35 31.03
CA GLN A 319 7.61 -40.74 31.46
C GLN A 319 8.41 -41.61 30.49
N MET A 320 9.24 -41.00 29.63
CA MET A 320 10.02 -41.71 28.63
C MET A 320 10.89 -42.81 29.25
N GLY A 321 10.69 -44.04 28.78
CA GLY A 321 11.52 -45.19 29.10
C GLY A 321 11.09 -46.43 28.33
N VAL A 322 12.06 -47.27 27.95
CA VAL A 322 11.81 -48.57 27.32
C VAL A 322 12.62 -49.62 28.06
N VAL A 323 11.98 -50.72 28.45
CA VAL A 323 12.65 -51.88 29.02
C VAL A 323 12.81 -52.93 27.93
N ILE A 324 14.06 -53.16 27.52
CA ILE A 324 14.41 -54.20 26.54
C ILE A 324 14.92 -55.43 27.31
N PRO A 325 14.22 -56.59 27.27
CA PRO A 325 14.57 -57.77 28.05
C PRO A 325 15.77 -58.56 27.47
N ARG A 326 16.26 -58.18 26.30
CA ARG A 326 17.41 -58.78 25.61
C ARG A 326 18.66 -57.90 25.78
N PRO A 327 19.87 -58.47 25.69
CA PRO A 327 21.11 -57.68 25.70
C PRO A 327 21.13 -56.68 24.54
N LYS A 328 21.72 -55.51 24.78
CA LYS A 328 21.95 -54.49 23.74
C LYS A 328 22.79 -55.09 22.62
N MET A 329 22.40 -54.81 21.36
CA MET A 329 23.09 -55.35 20.20
C MET A 329 24.59 -55.02 20.21
N SER A 330 25.43 -56.05 20.06
CA SER A 330 26.87 -55.93 19.95
C SER A 330 27.34 -55.98 18.48
N ALA A 331 28.62 -55.65 18.24
CA ALA A 331 29.21 -55.58 16.90
C ALA A 331 29.16 -56.91 16.10
N ASP A 332 28.86 -58.03 16.76
CA ASP A 332 28.66 -59.35 16.19
C ASP A 332 27.19 -59.63 15.78
N GLY A 333 26.31 -58.61 15.84
CA GLY A 333 24.92 -58.71 15.38
C GLY A 333 23.97 -59.45 16.32
N ARG A 334 24.40 -59.81 17.54
CA ARG A 334 23.57 -60.47 18.55
C ARG A 334 22.94 -59.44 19.50
N GLY A 335 21.64 -59.56 19.78
CA GLY A 335 20.90 -58.69 20.71
C GLY A 335 19.83 -57.81 20.04
N ILE A 336 19.37 -56.76 20.73
CA ILE A 336 18.38 -55.79 20.21
C ILE A 336 18.96 -54.38 20.29
N LEU A 337 18.75 -53.57 19.25
CA LEU A 337 19.10 -52.15 19.24
C LEU A 337 17.85 -51.32 18.95
N LEU A 338 17.46 -50.44 19.87
CA LEU A 338 16.54 -49.35 19.60
C LEU A 338 17.38 -48.10 19.30
N GLU A 339 17.13 -47.49 18.15
CA GLU A 339 17.69 -46.20 17.77
C GLU A 339 16.60 -45.28 17.24
N LEU A 340 16.81 -43.98 17.39
CA LEU A 340 15.98 -42.96 16.77
C LEU A 340 16.73 -42.47 15.53
N LEU A 341 16.27 -42.87 14.35
CA LEU A 341 16.80 -42.35 13.10
C LEU A 341 16.31 -40.92 12.93
N SER A 342 17.21 -39.97 13.12
CA SER A 342 16.99 -38.57 12.75
C SER A 342 17.54 -38.35 11.35
N PRO A 343 16.82 -37.65 10.46
CA PRO A 343 17.42 -37.21 9.20
C PRO A 343 18.67 -36.36 9.47
N PRO A 344 19.70 -36.44 8.62
CA PRO A 344 20.88 -35.59 8.77
C PRO A 344 20.44 -34.12 8.83
N SER A 345 20.97 -33.37 9.81
CA SER A 345 20.57 -31.99 10.11
C SER A 345 20.79 -30.99 8.96
N SER A 346 21.55 -31.37 7.93
CA SER A 346 21.76 -30.58 6.72
C SER A 346 20.57 -30.78 5.76
N GLY A 347 19.60 -29.87 5.80
CA GLY A 347 18.52 -29.81 4.80
C GLY A 347 17.09 -29.75 5.32
N ILE A 348 16.87 -29.44 6.61
CA ILE A 348 15.54 -29.11 7.11
C ILE A 348 15.08 -27.85 6.37
N VAL A 349 14.02 -27.98 5.58
CA VAL A 349 13.39 -26.85 4.89
C VAL A 349 12.89 -25.89 5.97
N ASN A 350 13.28 -24.61 5.89
CA ASN A 350 12.70 -23.59 6.73
C ASN A 350 11.26 -23.32 6.25
N PHE A 351 10.27 -23.91 6.92
CA PHE A 351 8.87 -23.73 6.56
C PHE A 351 8.39 -22.30 6.83
N ASP A 352 8.93 -21.64 7.86
CA ASP A 352 8.62 -20.25 8.22
C ASP A 352 8.82 -19.30 7.03
N ASP A 353 10.03 -19.26 6.45
CA ASP A 353 10.32 -18.40 5.28
C ASP A 353 9.36 -18.65 4.10
N VAL A 354 8.96 -19.91 3.88
CA VAL A 354 8.09 -20.29 2.77
C VAL A 354 6.64 -19.90 3.06
N ILE A 355 6.16 -20.15 4.27
CA ILE A 355 4.80 -19.82 4.73
C ILE A 355 4.65 -18.30 4.79
N THR A 356 5.56 -17.60 5.45
CA THR A 356 5.57 -16.12 5.52
C THR A 356 5.56 -15.48 4.14
N ARG A 357 6.28 -16.04 3.16
CA ARG A 357 6.22 -15.54 1.78
C ARG A 357 4.81 -15.66 1.17
N TYR A 358 4.10 -16.75 1.41
CA TYR A 358 2.72 -16.89 0.92
C TYR A 358 1.77 -15.97 1.69
N GLU A 359 1.96 -15.82 3.00
CA GLU A 359 1.20 -14.87 3.83
C GLU A 359 1.38 -13.42 3.37
N GLN A 360 2.61 -12.99 3.10
CA GLN A 360 2.91 -11.69 2.51
C GLN A 360 2.25 -11.52 1.14
N ARG A 361 2.24 -12.57 0.29
CA ARG A 361 1.53 -12.54 -1.00
C ARG A 361 0.04 -12.32 -0.85
N MET A 362 -0.60 -12.88 0.18
CA MET A 362 -2.02 -12.61 0.44
C MET A 362 -2.23 -11.12 0.70
N ALA A 363 -1.51 -10.52 1.64
CA ALA A 363 -1.69 -9.09 1.94
C ALA A 363 -1.29 -8.16 0.78
N MET A 364 -0.28 -8.53 -0.01
CA MET A 364 0.13 -7.76 -1.19
C MET A 364 -1.01 -7.57 -2.20
N THR A 365 -1.90 -8.57 -2.35
CA THR A 365 -3.02 -8.48 -3.30
C THR A 365 -4.09 -7.46 -2.89
N ALA A 366 -4.16 -7.10 -1.61
CA ALA A 366 -5.06 -6.09 -1.08
C ALA A 366 -4.33 -4.82 -0.64
N LEU A 367 -3.07 -4.63 -1.07
CA LEU A 367 -2.25 -3.47 -0.74
C LEU A 367 -2.07 -3.26 0.78
N ALA A 368 -2.14 -4.36 1.56
CA ALA A 368 -2.12 -4.34 3.01
C ALA A 368 -0.80 -4.86 3.59
N GLN A 369 0.33 -4.59 2.92
CA GLN A 369 1.65 -5.06 3.31
C GLN A 369 2.06 -4.57 4.70
N PHE A 370 1.53 -3.43 5.13
CA PHE A 370 1.79 -2.84 6.44
C PHE A 370 1.45 -3.77 7.62
N ILE A 371 0.58 -4.76 7.43
CA ILE A 371 0.24 -5.78 8.46
C ILE A 371 1.47 -6.56 8.93
N PHE A 372 2.48 -6.73 8.06
CA PHE A 372 3.71 -7.48 8.38
C PHE A 372 4.83 -6.61 8.95
N ILE A 373 4.60 -5.30 9.11
CA ILE A 373 5.58 -4.36 9.65
C ILE A 373 5.74 -4.60 11.17
N GLY A 374 6.99 -4.62 11.64
CA GLY A 374 7.33 -4.97 13.02
C GLY A 374 7.49 -6.48 13.28
N MET A 375 6.95 -7.34 12.40
CA MET A 375 7.19 -8.80 12.43
C MET A 375 8.45 -9.19 11.64
N SER A 376 8.81 -8.41 10.63
CA SER A 376 10.02 -8.58 9.82
C SER A 376 11.08 -7.57 10.26
N ARG A 377 12.36 -7.99 10.41
CA ARG A 377 13.48 -7.13 10.88
C ARG A 377 13.84 -5.93 9.97
N VAL A 378 13.09 -5.67 8.90
CA VAL A 378 13.42 -4.68 7.88
C VAL A 378 12.14 -3.96 7.43
N GLY A 379 11.89 -2.77 7.93
CA GLY A 379 10.81 -1.89 7.46
C GLY A 379 11.12 -0.45 7.85
N THR A 380 11.43 0.40 6.88
CA THR A 380 11.64 1.85 7.09
C THR A 380 10.29 2.56 7.18
N GLN A 381 10.17 3.56 8.06
CA GLN A 381 8.93 4.29 8.32
C GLN A 381 8.30 4.92 7.05
N SER A 382 9.10 5.37 6.08
CA SER A 382 8.64 5.95 4.81
C SER A 382 7.95 4.96 3.86
N LEU A 383 8.34 3.68 3.88
CA LEU A 383 7.64 2.63 3.11
C LEU A 383 6.28 2.32 3.73
N ASN A 384 6.15 2.48 5.05
CA ASN A 384 4.88 2.29 5.76
C ASN A 384 3.85 3.36 5.40
N GLU A 385 4.27 4.63 5.40
CA GLU A 385 3.42 5.78 5.06
C GLU A 385 2.88 5.62 3.63
N SER A 386 3.75 5.46 2.63
CA SER A 386 3.33 5.26 1.23
C SER A 386 2.44 4.03 0.98
N SER A 387 2.66 2.91 1.70
CA SER A 387 1.80 1.73 1.59
C SER A 387 0.42 1.97 2.22
N THR A 388 0.36 2.72 3.32
CA THR A 388 -0.88 3.05 4.01
C THR A 388 -1.71 4.02 3.18
N ASP A 389 -1.08 5.03 2.55
CA ASP A 389 -1.75 5.99 1.68
C ASP A 389 -2.41 5.31 0.48
N THR A 390 -1.68 4.38 -0.17
CA THR A 390 -2.22 3.62 -1.31
C THR A 390 -3.42 2.75 -0.90
N PHE A 391 -3.35 2.14 0.29
CA PHE A 391 -4.44 1.36 0.86
C PHE A 391 -5.67 2.23 1.16
N GLN A 392 -5.49 3.39 1.79
CA GLN A 392 -6.57 4.33 2.07
C GLN A 392 -7.21 4.89 0.78
N ALA A 393 -6.40 5.19 -0.23
CA ALA A 393 -6.91 5.62 -1.55
C ALA A 393 -7.78 4.53 -2.21
N ALA A 394 -7.39 3.26 -2.11
CA ALA A 394 -8.21 2.15 -2.61
C ALA A 394 -9.55 2.03 -1.88
N ILE A 395 -9.56 2.27 -0.56
CA ILE A 395 -10.80 2.30 0.24
C ILE A 395 -11.67 3.49 -0.15
N GLY A 396 -11.08 4.66 -0.40
CA GLY A 396 -11.79 5.83 -0.92
C GLY A 396 -12.52 5.53 -2.23
N ALA A 397 -11.82 4.89 -3.18
CA ALA A 397 -12.43 4.50 -4.46
C ALA A 397 -13.59 3.50 -4.31
N TRP A 398 -13.55 2.60 -3.33
CA TRP A 398 -14.70 1.73 -3.03
C TRP A 398 -15.85 2.50 -2.39
N SER A 399 -15.58 3.46 -1.51
CA SER A 399 -16.61 4.36 -0.97
C SER A 399 -17.29 5.16 -2.08
N ASP A 400 -16.52 5.72 -3.03
CA ASP A 400 -17.06 6.43 -4.19
C ASP A 400 -17.98 5.52 -5.02
N SER A 401 -17.50 4.32 -5.34
CA SER A 401 -18.28 3.33 -6.10
C SER A 401 -19.57 2.93 -5.36
N ASN A 402 -19.56 2.88 -4.03
CA ASN A 402 -20.75 2.57 -3.23
C ASN A 402 -21.72 3.75 -3.20
N ALA A 403 -21.21 4.97 -3.02
CA ALA A 403 -21.99 6.21 -3.09
C ALA A 403 -22.67 6.33 -4.45
N ASP A 404 -21.98 6.01 -5.54
CA ASP A 404 -22.52 6.00 -6.90
C ASP A 404 -23.71 5.06 -7.08
N VAL A 405 -23.66 3.85 -6.50
CA VAL A 405 -24.80 2.93 -6.53
C VAL A 405 -26.02 3.52 -5.81
N VAL A 406 -25.81 4.14 -4.65
CA VAL A 406 -26.87 4.79 -3.87
C VAL A 406 -27.44 6.01 -4.63
N ASN A 407 -26.56 6.87 -5.15
CA ASN A 407 -26.89 8.08 -5.91
C ASN A 407 -27.61 7.77 -7.23
N ARG A 408 -27.24 6.69 -7.91
CA ARG A 408 -27.80 6.32 -9.20
C ARG A 408 -29.11 5.56 -9.09
N PHE A 409 -29.29 4.76 -8.04
CA PHE A 409 -30.43 3.85 -7.94
C PHE A 409 -31.31 4.11 -6.72
N ALA A 410 -30.75 4.21 -5.50
CA ALA A 410 -31.56 4.35 -4.30
C ALA A 410 -32.25 5.72 -4.22
N ILE A 411 -31.47 6.80 -4.32
CA ILE A 411 -31.94 8.18 -4.13
C ILE A 411 -33.01 8.56 -5.17
N PRO A 412 -32.82 8.35 -6.48
CA PRO A 412 -33.86 8.67 -7.47
C PRO A 412 -35.17 7.92 -7.24
N ARG A 413 -35.11 6.67 -6.77
CA ARG A 413 -36.31 5.87 -6.46
C ARG A 413 -37.03 6.40 -5.22
N LEU A 414 -36.32 6.88 -4.20
CA LEU A 414 -36.92 7.50 -3.01
C LEU A 414 -37.60 8.82 -3.36
N PHE A 415 -36.94 9.69 -4.13
CA PHE A 415 -37.50 10.98 -4.55
C PHE A 415 -38.62 10.83 -5.58
N ALA A 416 -38.65 9.75 -6.38
CA ALA A 416 -39.81 9.44 -7.21
C ALA A 416 -41.09 9.17 -6.39
N LEU A 417 -40.95 8.70 -5.14
CA LEU A 417 -42.07 8.45 -4.22
C LEU A 417 -42.45 9.69 -3.39
N ASN A 418 -41.57 10.71 -3.36
CA ASN A 418 -41.75 11.95 -2.61
C ASN A 418 -41.47 13.13 -3.55
N PRO A 419 -42.48 13.69 -4.22
CA PRO A 419 -42.25 14.71 -5.23
C PRO A 419 -41.74 16.01 -4.59
N PHE A 420 -40.49 16.35 -4.85
CA PHE A 420 -39.91 17.68 -4.64
C PHE A 420 -39.78 18.39 -5.99
N ASN A 421 -39.89 19.72 -6.01
CA ASN A 421 -39.66 20.52 -7.21
C ASN A 421 -38.18 20.89 -7.31
N LEU A 422 -37.36 19.96 -7.81
CA LEU A 422 -35.90 20.11 -7.90
C LEU A 422 -35.43 19.93 -9.34
N GLU A 423 -34.41 20.68 -9.74
CA GLU A 423 -33.74 20.48 -11.03
C GLU A 423 -32.76 19.29 -10.98
N ARG A 424 -32.14 19.07 -9.82
CA ARG A 424 -31.17 18.00 -9.56
C ARG A 424 -31.46 17.39 -8.17
N LEU A 425 -31.07 16.14 -7.98
CA LEU A 425 -31.24 15.45 -6.70
C LEU A 425 -30.02 15.68 -5.79
N PRO A 426 -30.21 15.76 -4.47
CA PRO A 426 -29.11 15.74 -3.52
C PRO A 426 -28.33 14.42 -3.63
N LYS A 427 -27.06 14.44 -3.22
CA LYS A 427 -26.16 13.30 -3.36
C LYS A 427 -25.60 12.88 -2.01
N LEU A 428 -25.46 11.58 -1.84
CA LEU A 428 -24.64 11.02 -0.78
C LEU A 428 -23.16 11.18 -1.17
N ALA A 429 -22.38 11.75 -0.26
CA ALA A 429 -20.94 11.92 -0.37
C ALA A 429 -20.27 11.43 0.93
N HIS A 430 -18.94 11.37 0.92
CA HIS A 430 -18.17 10.98 2.09
C HIS A 430 -16.89 11.82 2.23
N SER A 431 -16.30 11.81 3.42
CA SER A 431 -15.01 12.42 3.68
C SER A 431 -13.88 11.62 3.00
N GLU A 432 -12.72 12.24 2.85
CA GLU A 432 -11.53 11.48 2.49
C GLU A 432 -11.20 10.44 3.56
N VAL A 433 -10.68 9.29 3.13
CA VAL A 433 -10.26 8.19 4.02
C VAL A 433 -8.87 8.44 4.59
N SER A 434 -8.06 9.24 3.88
CA SER A 434 -6.72 9.63 4.32
C SER A 434 -6.80 10.74 5.35
N VAL A 435 -5.90 10.70 6.33
CA VAL A 435 -5.69 11.87 7.20
C VAL A 435 -4.93 12.91 6.38
N PRO A 436 -5.47 14.12 6.19
CA PRO A 436 -4.75 15.17 5.45
C PRO A 436 -3.47 15.55 6.22
N ASP A 437 -2.35 15.73 5.51
CA ASP A 437 -1.16 16.34 6.11
C ASP A 437 -1.42 17.83 6.36
N LEU A 438 -1.96 18.14 7.54
CA LEU A 438 -2.25 19.51 7.98
C LEU A 438 -0.99 20.37 8.00
N GLY A 439 0.19 19.79 8.21
CA GLY A 439 1.48 20.49 8.16
C GLY A 439 1.82 20.93 6.74
N GLY A 440 1.74 20.01 5.78
CA GLY A 440 1.91 20.29 4.35
C GLY A 440 0.89 21.29 3.82
N ILE A 441 -0.39 21.16 4.20
CA ILE A 441 -1.45 22.10 3.82
C ILE A 441 -1.17 23.50 4.40
N ALA A 442 -0.77 23.59 5.67
CA ALA A 442 -0.42 24.87 6.28
C ALA A 442 0.77 25.54 5.57
N GLN A 443 1.81 24.76 5.22
CA GLN A 443 2.95 25.26 4.45
C GLN A 443 2.54 25.76 3.06
N TYR A 444 1.69 25.01 2.36
CA TYR A 444 1.17 25.39 1.05
C TYR A 444 0.34 26.68 1.09
N ILE A 445 -0.58 26.79 2.06
CA ILE A 445 -1.41 27.99 2.23
C ILE A 445 -0.56 29.20 2.61
N ASN A 446 0.42 29.04 3.51
CA ASN A 446 1.36 30.10 3.84
C ASN A 446 2.17 30.56 2.62
N ALA A 447 2.58 29.63 1.75
CA ALA A 447 3.28 29.97 0.51
C ALA A 447 2.37 30.76 -0.46
N LEU A 448 1.11 30.35 -0.63
CA LEU A 448 0.16 31.06 -1.50
C LEU A 448 -0.25 32.44 -0.95
N TYR A 449 -0.45 32.55 0.36
CA TYR A 449 -0.74 33.82 1.02
C TYR A 449 0.46 34.76 0.96
N GLY A 450 1.67 34.27 1.25
CA GLY A 450 2.91 35.03 1.14
C GLY A 450 3.19 35.51 -0.29
N ALA A 451 2.86 34.69 -1.30
CA ALA A 451 2.93 35.05 -2.71
C ALA A 451 1.77 35.94 -3.20
N GLN A 452 0.82 36.29 -2.33
CA GLN A 452 -0.38 37.07 -2.65
C GLN A 452 -1.27 36.44 -3.74
N LEU A 453 -1.18 35.12 -3.93
CA LEU A 453 -2.00 34.35 -4.87
C LEU A 453 -3.32 33.89 -4.26
N LEU A 454 -3.40 33.83 -2.93
CA LEU A 454 -4.57 33.41 -2.18
C LEU A 454 -4.86 34.39 -1.04
N THR A 455 -6.12 34.80 -0.92
CA THR A 455 -6.61 35.60 0.22
C THR A 455 -7.55 34.73 1.04
N PRO A 456 -7.23 34.44 2.32
CA PRO A 456 -8.09 33.63 3.16
C PRO A 456 -9.48 34.24 3.30
N ASP A 457 -10.52 33.45 3.04
CA ASP A 457 -11.92 33.81 3.19
C ASP A 457 -12.63 32.84 4.16
N ASP A 458 -13.88 33.17 4.52
CA ASP A 458 -14.66 32.33 5.45
C ASP A 458 -14.90 30.92 4.89
N ASN A 459 -14.96 30.76 3.57
CA ASN A 459 -15.11 29.44 2.92
C ASN A 459 -13.85 28.59 3.08
N LEU A 460 -12.66 29.17 2.87
CA LEU A 460 -11.39 28.50 3.12
C LEU A 460 -11.23 28.14 4.59
N GLU A 461 -11.59 29.05 5.51
CA GLU A 461 -11.58 28.77 6.95
C GLU A 461 -12.50 27.60 7.30
N ALA A 462 -13.73 27.57 6.76
CA ALA A 462 -14.68 26.48 6.96
C ALA A 462 -14.14 25.15 6.41
N HIS A 463 -13.54 25.15 5.22
CA HIS A 463 -12.94 23.98 4.61
C HIS A 463 -11.76 23.43 5.43
N LEU A 464 -10.88 24.30 5.93
CA LEU A 464 -9.75 23.90 6.79
C LEU A 464 -10.20 23.38 8.15
N ARG A 465 -11.24 23.96 8.74
CA ARG A 465 -11.85 23.43 9.96
C ARG A 465 -12.38 22.02 9.74
N LYS A 466 -13.09 21.80 8.62
CA LYS A 466 -13.60 20.47 8.26
C LYS A 466 -12.45 19.46 8.10
N LEU A 467 -11.38 19.84 7.39
CA LEU A 467 -10.19 18.99 7.21
C LEU A 467 -9.47 18.68 8.53
N ALA A 468 -9.42 19.63 9.46
CA ALA A 468 -8.79 19.46 10.77
C ALA A 468 -9.72 18.81 11.83
N GLY A 469 -10.97 18.49 11.48
CA GLY A 469 -11.97 17.98 12.42
C GLY A 469 -12.39 18.97 13.50
N PHE A 470 -12.28 20.28 13.22
CA PHE A 470 -12.74 21.34 14.12
C PHE A 470 -14.24 21.62 13.94
N PRO A 471 -14.94 22.02 15.02
CA PRO A 471 -16.35 22.38 14.94
C PRO A 471 -16.59 23.59 14.03
N GLU A 472 -17.78 23.68 13.44
CA GLU A 472 -18.17 24.82 12.61
C GLU A 472 -18.06 26.16 13.38
N LYS A 473 -17.73 27.23 12.64
CA LYS A 473 -17.66 28.58 13.20
C LYS A 473 -19.07 28.98 13.67
N PRO A 474 -19.28 29.35 14.94
CA PRO A 474 -20.60 29.83 15.36
C PRO A 474 -20.97 31.09 14.58
N GLU A 475 -22.15 31.10 13.95
CA GLU A 475 -22.69 32.27 13.27
C GLU A 475 -22.89 33.41 14.28
N VAL A 476 -22.05 34.44 14.20
CA VAL A 476 -22.26 35.67 14.96
C VAL A 476 -23.33 36.48 14.23
N VAL A 477 -24.59 36.33 14.65
CA VAL A 477 -25.66 37.29 14.33
C VAL A 477 -25.30 38.61 15.01
N GLY A 478 -24.60 39.49 14.31
CA GLY A 478 -24.15 40.75 14.87
C GLY A 478 -25.31 41.73 15.15
N PRO A 479 -25.38 42.37 16.32
CA PRO A 479 -25.92 43.71 16.42
C PRO A 479 -24.83 44.74 16.03
N GLU A 480 -25.30 45.79 15.34
CA GLU A 480 -24.62 47.01 14.90
C GLU A 480 -23.23 47.34 15.48
N SER A 481 -22.32 47.72 14.57
CA SER A 481 -20.99 48.27 14.87
C SER A 481 -21.04 49.39 15.92
N PRO A 482 -20.22 49.33 17.00
CA PRO A 482 -20.01 50.47 17.87
C PRO A 482 -19.02 51.48 17.23
N PRO A 483 -19.12 52.77 17.56
CA PRO A 483 -18.29 53.83 16.98
C PRO A 483 -16.85 53.81 17.53
N PRO A 484 -15.89 54.45 16.82
CA PRO A 484 -14.47 54.33 17.13
C PRO A 484 -14.16 55.04 18.45
N GLN A 485 -13.55 54.32 19.40
CA GLN A 485 -12.98 54.90 20.61
C GLN A 485 -11.46 54.89 20.56
N GLN A 486 -10.93 56.00 21.02
CA GLN A 486 -9.55 56.47 20.99
C GLN A 486 -8.58 55.56 21.74
N GLU A 487 -7.37 55.46 21.19
CA GLU A 487 -6.18 54.89 21.82
C GLU A 487 -5.87 55.55 23.17
N PRO A 488 -5.53 54.75 24.19
CA PRO A 488 -4.58 55.14 25.22
C PRO A 488 -3.25 54.39 25.05
N GLU A 489 -2.17 55.17 25.04
CA GLU A 489 -0.78 54.73 25.21
C GLU A 489 -0.61 53.86 26.47
N VAL A 490 -0.03 52.66 26.32
CA VAL A 490 0.64 51.93 27.41
C VAL A 490 1.87 51.19 26.86
N GLU A 491 3.03 51.74 27.26
CA GLU A 491 4.29 51.14 27.72
C GLU A 491 4.81 49.82 27.12
N GLU A 492 6.09 49.91 26.72
CA GLU A 492 7.05 48.85 26.43
C GLU A 492 7.13 47.79 27.55
N ASP A 493 6.89 46.53 27.19
CA ASP A 493 7.70 45.33 27.49
C ASP A 493 6.80 44.08 27.55
N GLU A 494 6.81 43.30 26.47
CA GLU A 494 7.02 41.85 26.49
C GLU A 494 7.04 41.36 25.03
N ALA A 495 8.26 41.13 24.51
CA ALA A 495 8.49 40.52 23.21
C ALA A 495 7.89 39.10 23.21
N ILE A 496 6.80 38.93 22.47
CA ILE A 496 6.32 37.62 22.04
C ILE A 496 7.19 37.24 20.84
N GLU A 497 8.07 36.25 21.04
CA GLU A 497 8.94 35.68 20.00
C GLU A 497 8.11 35.21 18.80
N GLU A 498 8.39 35.83 17.65
CA GLU A 498 8.10 35.23 16.34
C GLU A 498 8.75 33.84 16.28
N PRO A 499 8.07 32.82 15.70
CA PRO A 499 8.75 31.57 15.39
C PRO A 499 9.90 31.89 14.42
N PRO A 500 11.13 31.44 14.68
CA PRO A 500 12.26 31.81 13.85
C PRO A 500 12.00 31.34 12.42
N GLU A 501 12.38 32.17 11.44
CA GLU A 501 12.62 31.72 10.08
C GLU A 501 13.55 30.48 10.13
N PRO A 502 13.59 29.60 9.11
CA PRO A 502 14.59 28.54 9.07
C PRO A 502 15.95 29.19 8.84
N ASP A 503 16.51 29.69 9.94
CA ASP A 503 17.68 30.53 10.01
C ASP A 503 18.91 29.77 9.52
N GLU A 504 19.90 30.57 9.17
CA GLU A 504 21.30 30.24 8.95
C GLU A 504 21.92 29.29 10.02
N GLU A 505 21.22 28.95 11.10
CA GLU A 505 21.53 27.92 12.10
C GLU A 505 21.77 26.51 11.53
N ALA A 506 21.07 26.12 10.47
CA ALA A 506 21.35 24.83 9.83
C ALA A 506 22.78 24.80 9.25
N SER A 507 23.33 25.96 8.86
CA SER A 507 24.70 26.08 8.35
C SER A 507 25.76 26.11 9.47
N GLU A 508 25.41 26.60 10.67
CA GLU A 508 26.30 26.61 11.84
C GLU A 508 26.37 25.27 12.59
N ARG A 509 25.35 24.40 12.46
CA ARG A 509 25.37 23.04 13.04
C ARG A 509 26.45 22.11 12.45
N PHE A 510 27.08 22.51 11.34
CA PHE A 510 28.01 21.68 10.58
C PHE A 510 29.35 22.38 10.25
N ALA A 511 29.89 23.14 11.20
CA ALA A 511 31.25 23.67 11.07
C ALA A 511 32.31 22.53 11.05
N LEU A 512 33.28 22.66 10.13
CA LEU A 512 34.42 21.76 9.93
C LEU A 512 35.02 21.29 11.27
N ARG A 513 35.43 20.01 11.37
CA ARG A 513 36.15 19.51 12.56
C ARG A 513 37.58 20.08 12.61
N THR A 514 37.74 21.33 13.05
CA THR A 514 39.03 22.05 13.10
C THR A 514 39.75 21.92 14.46
N ARG A 515 40.52 20.83 14.62
CA ARG A 515 41.86 20.56 15.27
C ARG A 515 42.38 21.41 16.46
N PRO A 516 43.25 20.88 17.38
CA PRO A 516 44.32 19.87 17.20
C PRO A 516 44.42 18.72 18.25
N GLY A 517 44.85 17.53 17.80
CA GLY A 517 45.08 16.32 18.64
C GLY A 517 44.99 14.98 17.88
N ASN A 518 45.29 15.04 16.58
CA ASN A 518 44.61 14.41 15.45
C ASN A 518 44.56 12.85 15.45
N PRO A 519 43.44 12.19 15.80
CA PRO A 519 43.25 10.76 15.57
C PRO A 519 42.93 10.45 14.09
N ASN A 520 43.27 9.24 13.61
CA ASN A 520 43.18 8.86 12.18
C ASN A 520 41.77 9.00 11.57
N TRP A 521 40.72 8.73 12.34
CA TRP A 521 39.33 8.74 11.88
C TRP A 521 38.81 10.16 11.62
N GLU A 522 39.16 11.14 12.46
CA GLU A 522 38.70 12.53 12.31
C GLU A 522 39.30 13.15 11.05
N ARG A 523 40.57 12.83 10.77
CA ARG A 523 41.22 13.16 9.49
C ARG A 523 40.48 12.55 8.30
N ALA A 524 40.11 11.28 8.40
CA ALA A 524 39.50 10.55 7.30
C ALA A 524 38.08 11.06 7.00
N THR A 525 37.27 11.30 8.03
CA THR A 525 35.95 11.92 7.88
C THR A 525 36.05 13.33 7.30
N ASN A 526 36.97 14.17 7.81
CA ASN A 526 37.17 15.52 7.28
C ASN A 526 37.68 15.52 5.83
N ALA A 527 38.51 14.54 5.46
CA ALA A 527 38.99 14.41 4.09
C ALA A 527 37.83 14.08 3.15
N TYR A 528 36.93 13.17 3.56
CA TYR A 528 35.73 12.85 2.79
C TYR A 528 34.76 14.05 2.69
N GLU A 529 34.55 14.78 3.79
CA GLU A 529 33.78 16.04 3.77
C GLU A 529 34.38 17.07 2.81
N GLY A 530 35.71 17.20 2.80
CA GLY A 530 36.42 18.07 1.87
C GLY A 530 36.23 17.67 0.41
N GLU A 531 36.33 16.38 0.09
CA GLU A 531 36.07 15.84 -1.26
C GLU A 531 34.61 16.09 -1.70
N LEU A 532 33.63 15.92 -0.79
CA LEU A 532 32.22 16.20 -1.06
C LEU A 532 31.99 17.69 -1.37
N ARG A 533 32.51 18.58 -0.52
CA ARG A 533 32.41 20.04 -0.72
C ARG A 533 33.07 20.47 -2.03
N GLN A 534 34.25 19.96 -2.33
CA GLN A 534 34.96 20.27 -3.57
C GLN A 534 34.19 19.80 -4.81
N THR A 535 33.69 18.57 -4.79
CA THR A 535 32.90 17.98 -5.89
C THR A 535 31.65 18.82 -6.16
N TYR A 536 30.94 19.21 -5.10
CA TYR A 536 29.74 20.01 -5.22
C TYR A 536 30.00 21.45 -5.66
N GLN A 537 31.04 22.10 -5.13
CA GLN A 537 31.41 23.46 -5.54
C GLN A 537 31.77 23.51 -7.03
N GLN A 538 32.56 22.54 -7.50
CA GLN A 538 32.89 22.44 -8.91
C GLN A 538 31.65 22.23 -9.77
N TRP A 539 30.76 21.32 -9.38
CA TRP A 539 29.48 21.12 -10.05
C TRP A 539 28.61 22.39 -10.05
N ALA A 540 28.52 23.09 -8.93
CA ALA A 540 27.70 24.29 -8.79
C ALA A 540 28.20 25.42 -9.68
N ASP A 541 29.52 25.63 -9.73
CA ASP A 541 30.16 26.65 -10.56
C ASP A 541 29.97 26.36 -12.06
N ASP A 542 30.08 25.09 -12.46
CA ASP A 542 29.89 24.63 -13.83
C ASP A 542 28.42 24.73 -14.26
N THR A 543 27.50 24.31 -13.39
CA THR A 543 26.05 24.30 -13.64
C THR A 543 25.49 25.71 -13.69
N ALA A 544 25.90 26.60 -12.78
CA ALA A 544 25.54 28.02 -12.84
C ALA A 544 25.99 28.67 -14.16
N GLY A 545 27.16 28.27 -14.69
CA GLY A 545 27.64 28.75 -15.98
C GLY A 545 26.86 28.20 -17.18
N GLN A 546 26.34 26.97 -17.09
CA GLN A 546 25.52 26.34 -18.14
C GLN A 546 24.10 26.90 -18.20
N LEU A 547 23.52 27.19 -17.03
CA LEU A 547 22.14 27.67 -16.90
C LEU A 547 21.98 29.17 -17.15
N ALA A 548 23.02 29.97 -16.85
CA ALA A 548 22.96 31.42 -16.97
C ALA A 548 22.65 31.84 -18.42
N GLY A 549 21.53 32.55 -18.61
CA GLY A 549 21.13 33.12 -19.89
C GLY A 549 20.32 32.20 -20.80
N ILE A 550 19.92 30.99 -20.35
CA ILE A 550 18.91 30.19 -21.05
C ILE A 550 17.55 30.87 -20.87
N GLU A 551 16.89 31.30 -21.95
CA GLU A 551 15.59 31.98 -21.88
C GLU A 551 14.39 31.03 -21.94
N ASP A 552 14.54 29.84 -22.55
CA ASP A 552 13.46 28.87 -22.74
C ASP A 552 13.25 27.98 -21.51
N ASP A 553 12.04 28.03 -20.92
CA ASP A 553 11.73 27.36 -19.63
C ASP A 553 11.95 25.85 -19.66
N ASP A 554 11.61 25.20 -20.78
CA ASP A 554 11.78 23.77 -20.96
C ASP A 554 13.27 23.43 -21.05
N GLU A 555 14.05 24.19 -21.86
CA GLU A 555 15.50 24.01 -21.99
C GLU A 555 16.24 24.21 -20.64
N PHE A 556 15.80 25.16 -19.82
CA PHE A 556 16.40 25.40 -18.50
C PHE A 556 16.08 24.28 -17.51
N SER A 557 14.83 23.83 -17.45
CA SER A 557 14.43 22.73 -16.57
C SER A 557 15.14 21.42 -16.98
N GLU A 558 15.20 21.11 -18.28
CA GLU A 558 15.93 19.94 -18.78
C GLU A 558 17.42 19.99 -18.45
N THR A 559 18.06 21.15 -18.66
CA THR A 559 19.49 21.34 -18.37
C THR A 559 19.78 21.23 -16.88
N LEU A 560 18.92 21.82 -16.03
CA LEU A 560 19.03 21.74 -14.58
C LEU A 560 18.89 20.30 -14.08
N MET A 561 17.89 19.57 -14.58
CA MET A 561 17.67 18.18 -14.19
C MET A 561 18.81 17.27 -14.66
N ALA A 562 19.32 17.46 -15.86
CA ALA A 562 20.48 16.73 -16.36
C ALA A 562 21.73 16.99 -15.50
N ALA A 563 21.97 18.25 -15.11
CA ALA A 563 23.07 18.62 -14.23
C ALA A 563 22.92 18.01 -12.82
N ILE A 564 21.71 18.01 -12.25
CA ILE A 564 21.43 17.39 -10.94
C ILE A 564 21.67 15.88 -10.99
N LEU A 565 21.24 15.19 -12.06
CA LEU A 565 21.51 13.76 -12.23
C LEU A 565 23.02 13.46 -12.31
N ALA A 566 23.78 14.31 -13.01
CA ALA A 566 25.24 14.20 -13.07
C ALA A 566 25.89 14.41 -11.69
N LEU A 567 25.42 15.38 -10.89
CA LEU A 567 25.87 15.56 -9.50
C LEU A 567 25.62 14.32 -8.65
N ILE A 568 24.40 13.77 -8.70
CA ILE A 568 24.04 12.59 -7.92
C ILE A 568 24.96 11.43 -8.31
N ALA A 569 25.21 11.22 -9.60
CA ALA A 569 26.12 10.17 -10.08
C ALA A 569 27.55 10.34 -9.53
N GLU A 570 28.08 11.57 -9.53
CA GLU A 570 29.44 11.83 -9.05
C GLU A 570 29.55 11.68 -7.52
N LEU A 571 28.57 12.17 -6.76
CA LEU A 571 28.51 11.99 -5.31
C LEU A 571 28.34 10.52 -4.91
N ARG A 572 27.54 9.75 -5.65
CA ARG A 572 27.41 8.29 -5.45
C ARG A 572 28.75 7.59 -5.69
N ARG A 573 29.43 7.89 -6.80
CA ARG A 573 30.73 7.32 -7.11
C ARG A 573 31.78 7.65 -6.04
N LEU A 574 31.76 8.89 -5.54
CA LEU A 574 32.62 9.32 -4.44
C LEU A 574 32.31 8.54 -3.15
N GLY A 575 31.04 8.36 -2.80
CA GLY A 575 30.59 7.55 -1.67
C GLY A 575 31.03 6.09 -1.78
N GLN A 576 30.76 5.43 -2.91
CA GLN A 576 31.17 4.06 -3.18
C GLN A 576 32.68 3.84 -3.04
N ARG A 577 33.49 4.85 -3.39
CA ARG A 577 34.94 4.81 -3.27
C ARG A 577 35.42 4.98 -1.82
N ARG A 578 34.79 5.85 -1.04
CA ARG A 578 35.31 6.31 0.27
C ARG A 578 34.66 5.63 1.46
N LEU A 579 33.37 5.33 1.40
CA LEU A 579 32.64 4.70 2.52
C LEU A 579 33.21 3.32 2.93
N PRO A 580 33.73 2.46 2.03
CA PRO A 580 34.40 1.23 2.45
C PRO A 580 35.64 1.45 3.32
N ASP A 581 36.38 2.55 3.11
CA ASP A 581 37.56 2.90 3.94
C ASP A 581 37.15 3.14 5.39
N ALA A 582 35.95 3.69 5.62
CA ALA A 582 35.43 3.97 6.95
C ALA A 582 35.19 2.70 7.77
N LEU A 583 34.60 1.67 7.15
CA LEU A 583 34.38 0.38 7.80
C LEU A 583 35.73 -0.24 8.22
N GLN A 584 36.71 -0.20 7.32
CA GLN A 584 38.06 -0.74 7.58
C GLN A 584 38.75 -0.04 8.74
N LEU A 585 38.57 1.28 8.86
CA LEU A 585 39.07 2.01 10.03
C LEU A 585 38.44 1.47 11.32
N GLY A 586 37.12 1.22 11.34
CA GLY A 586 36.40 0.74 12.53
C GLY A 586 36.80 -0.67 12.94
N LEU A 587 37.05 -1.53 11.94
CA LEU A 587 37.51 -2.90 12.12
C LEU A 587 38.95 -2.98 12.67
N GLY A 588 39.76 -1.93 12.53
CA GLY A 588 41.11 -1.88 13.09
C GLY A 588 42.05 -2.97 12.55
N GLY A 589 41.85 -3.40 11.30
CA GLY A 589 42.65 -4.44 10.64
C GLY A 589 42.07 -5.86 10.72
N VAL A 590 40.90 -6.05 11.36
CA VAL A 590 40.14 -7.30 11.32
C VAL A 590 39.35 -7.39 10.02
N ALA A 591 39.22 -8.59 9.44
CA ALA A 591 38.39 -8.77 8.25
C ALA A 591 36.90 -8.55 8.58
N PRO A 592 36.10 -7.94 7.69
CA PRO A 592 34.66 -7.81 7.92
C PRO A 592 33.98 -9.19 7.98
N SER A 593 33.07 -9.39 8.94
CA SER A 593 32.20 -10.57 8.93
C SER A 593 31.15 -10.49 7.81
N PRO A 594 30.47 -11.59 7.46
CA PRO A 594 29.34 -11.53 6.51
C PRO A 594 28.28 -10.48 6.87
N ASP A 595 27.97 -10.35 8.17
CA ASP A 595 27.08 -9.30 8.66
C ASP A 595 27.67 -7.90 8.48
N GLY A 596 29.00 -7.76 8.64
CA GLY A 596 29.70 -6.50 8.41
C GLY A 596 29.67 -6.05 6.94
N TYR A 597 29.79 -6.99 5.99
CA TYR A 597 29.62 -6.70 4.57
C TYR A 597 28.19 -6.28 4.24
N ARG A 598 27.19 -6.96 4.81
CA ARG A 598 25.78 -6.61 4.62
C ARG A 598 25.48 -5.20 5.15
N MET A 599 25.87 -4.90 6.39
CA MET A 599 25.67 -3.58 7.00
C MET A 599 26.37 -2.45 6.21
N MET A 600 27.53 -2.72 5.62
CA MET A 600 28.21 -1.76 4.74
C MET A 600 27.44 -1.52 3.45
N ALA A 601 26.96 -2.58 2.81
CA ALA A 601 26.14 -2.46 1.60
C ALA A 601 24.84 -1.69 1.88
N ASP A 602 24.19 -1.98 2.99
CA ASP A 602 22.96 -1.31 3.42
C ASP A 602 23.20 0.19 3.68
N ALA A 603 24.27 0.55 4.40
CA ALA A 603 24.61 1.94 4.68
C ALA A 603 25.01 2.73 3.42
N ILE A 604 25.69 2.09 2.46
CA ILE A 604 26.00 2.71 1.16
C ILE A 604 24.69 2.93 0.39
N ALA A 605 23.83 1.92 0.30
CA ALA A 605 22.55 2.02 -0.40
C ALA A 605 21.62 3.08 0.21
N GLU A 606 21.57 3.18 1.54
CA GLU A 606 20.82 4.22 2.26
C GLU A 606 21.30 5.62 1.88
N ASN A 607 22.62 5.82 1.88
CA ASN A 607 23.23 7.10 1.53
C ASN A 607 23.01 7.46 0.05
N GLU A 608 23.05 6.48 -0.85
CA GLU A 608 22.75 6.68 -2.28
C GLU A 608 21.27 7.04 -2.54
N ARG A 609 20.37 6.50 -1.72
CA ARG A 609 18.94 6.79 -1.76
C ARG A 609 18.65 8.21 -1.28
N TYR A 610 19.27 8.64 -0.18
CA TYR A 610 19.11 10.03 0.28
C TYR A 610 19.57 11.04 -0.79
N LEU A 611 20.65 10.75 -1.52
CA LEU A 611 21.12 11.62 -2.61
C LEU A 611 20.08 11.77 -3.74
N SER A 612 19.37 10.71 -4.13
CA SER A 612 18.33 10.79 -5.17
C SER A 612 17.03 11.36 -4.68
N ASP A 613 16.60 10.99 -3.48
CA ASP A 613 15.23 11.22 -3.03
C ASP A 613 15.10 12.54 -2.28
N SER A 614 16.24 13.11 -1.83
CA SER A 614 16.27 14.29 -0.98
C SER A 614 17.08 15.44 -1.57
N LEU A 615 18.34 15.21 -1.99
CA LEU A 615 19.22 16.30 -2.44
C LEU A 615 18.78 16.88 -3.78
N GLY A 616 18.63 16.02 -4.79
CA GLY A 616 18.32 16.44 -6.15
C GLY A 616 17.00 17.21 -6.23
N PRO A 617 15.89 16.65 -5.71
CA PRO A 617 14.60 17.34 -5.69
C PRO A 617 14.64 18.67 -4.93
N ALA A 618 15.37 18.74 -3.81
CA ALA A 618 15.46 19.99 -3.04
C ALA A 618 16.22 21.08 -3.79
N ILE A 619 17.29 20.73 -4.52
CA ILE A 619 18.02 21.68 -5.36
C ILE A 619 17.12 22.17 -6.50
N ALA A 620 16.44 21.25 -7.20
CA ALA A 620 15.52 21.60 -8.29
C ALA A 620 14.44 22.57 -7.80
N ALA A 621 13.71 22.20 -6.74
CA ALA A 621 12.64 23.01 -6.18
C ALA A 621 13.12 24.40 -5.73
N LYS A 622 14.32 24.51 -5.12
CA LYS A 622 14.85 25.80 -4.67
C LYS A 622 15.22 26.71 -5.84
N VAL A 623 15.82 26.15 -6.89
CA VAL A 623 16.18 26.91 -8.10
C VAL A 623 14.92 27.34 -8.85
N GLU A 624 13.96 26.44 -9.04
CA GLU A 624 12.67 26.74 -9.68
C GLU A 624 11.90 27.82 -8.90
N GLN A 625 11.82 27.71 -7.57
CA GLN A 625 11.19 28.71 -6.72
C GLN A 625 11.83 30.07 -6.87
N GLN A 626 13.17 30.17 -6.80
CA GLN A 626 13.86 31.46 -6.88
C GLN A 626 13.76 32.08 -8.27
N VAL A 627 13.88 31.29 -9.33
CA VAL A 627 13.71 31.76 -10.71
C VAL A 627 12.27 32.22 -10.97
N THR A 628 11.28 31.56 -10.36
CA THR A 628 9.86 31.98 -10.47
C THR A 628 9.62 33.32 -9.78
N VAL A 629 10.24 33.54 -8.61
CA VAL A 629 10.09 34.78 -7.82
C VAL A 629 10.84 35.95 -8.46
N ASP A 630 12.06 35.71 -8.96
CA ASP A 630 12.85 36.71 -9.68
C ASP A 630 13.48 36.08 -10.94
N PRO A 631 12.87 36.28 -12.12
CA PRO A 631 13.38 35.79 -13.39
C PRO A 631 14.78 36.32 -13.76
N LEU A 632 15.25 37.40 -13.13
CA LEU A 632 16.62 37.92 -13.35
C LEU A 632 17.69 37.01 -12.76
N ILE A 633 17.37 36.20 -11.75
CA ILE A 633 18.28 35.21 -11.17
C ILE A 633 18.80 34.25 -12.24
N ARG A 634 17.94 33.89 -13.20
CA ARG A 634 18.27 33.00 -14.32
C ARG A 634 19.26 33.60 -15.33
N GLN A 635 19.39 34.92 -15.36
CA GLN A 635 20.28 35.62 -16.29
C GLN A 635 21.68 35.83 -15.72
N ASP A 636 21.88 35.60 -14.42
CA ASP A 636 23.14 35.88 -13.73
C ASP A 636 23.75 34.65 -13.06
N ARG A 637 24.99 34.36 -13.44
CA ARG A 637 25.76 33.23 -12.91
C ARG A 637 26.04 33.40 -11.42
N GLU A 638 26.30 34.63 -10.94
CA GLU A 638 26.59 34.86 -9.52
C GLU A 638 25.35 34.60 -8.66
N SER A 639 24.16 35.02 -9.12
CA SER A 639 22.89 34.75 -8.46
C SER A 639 22.58 33.25 -8.36
N LEU A 640 22.70 32.50 -9.46
CA LEU A 640 22.55 31.03 -9.46
C LEU A 640 23.60 30.36 -8.57
N GLY A 641 24.84 30.85 -8.59
CA GLY A 641 25.92 30.39 -7.71
C GLY A 641 25.60 30.59 -6.23
N GLY A 642 24.98 31.73 -5.88
CA GLY A 642 24.45 32.01 -4.55
C GLY A 642 23.38 31.00 -4.12
N THR A 643 22.43 30.68 -5.00
CA THR A 643 21.40 29.65 -4.78
C THR A 643 22.01 28.27 -4.53
N PHE A 644 22.95 27.83 -5.38
CA PHE A 644 23.61 26.55 -5.16
C PHE A 644 24.47 26.54 -3.89
N GLY A 645 25.05 27.68 -3.53
CA GLY A 645 25.85 27.86 -2.33
C GLY A 645 25.12 27.49 -1.03
N THR A 646 23.79 27.66 -0.96
CA THR A 646 23.00 27.35 0.23
C THR A 646 22.97 25.86 0.58
N PHE A 647 23.25 24.98 -0.39
CA PHE A 647 23.26 23.53 -0.19
C PHE A 647 24.62 22.96 0.22
N LEU A 648 25.68 23.78 0.24
CA LEU A 648 27.03 23.31 0.55
C LEU A 648 27.12 22.65 1.94
N ALA A 649 26.43 23.23 2.94
CA ALA A 649 26.38 22.67 4.29
C ALA A 649 25.63 21.32 4.34
N ARG A 650 24.53 21.21 3.57
CA ARG A 650 23.78 19.95 3.43
C ARG A 650 24.58 18.88 2.71
N VAL A 651 25.43 19.25 1.74
CA VAL A 651 26.32 18.30 1.08
C VAL A 651 27.46 17.87 2.00
N ALA A 652 27.96 18.78 2.83
CA ALA A 652 28.97 18.43 3.82
C ALA A 652 28.47 17.43 4.87
N SER A 653 27.18 17.49 5.24
CA SER A 653 26.59 16.57 6.22
C SER A 653 26.54 15.11 5.73
N TYR A 654 26.75 14.83 4.43
CA TYR A 654 26.95 13.45 3.96
C TYR A 654 28.19 12.78 4.52
N ALA A 655 29.15 13.56 5.03
CA ALA A 655 30.30 13.00 5.72
C ALA A 655 29.91 12.23 6.99
N GLY A 656 28.70 12.45 7.52
CA GLY A 656 28.13 11.64 8.60
C GLY A 656 28.11 10.16 8.28
N ALA A 657 27.74 9.76 7.06
CA ALA A 657 27.72 8.33 6.68
C ALA A 657 29.09 7.66 6.84
N PHE A 658 30.18 8.39 6.57
CA PHE A 658 31.55 7.92 6.80
C PHE A 658 31.83 7.75 8.29
N TRP A 659 31.42 8.71 9.13
CA TRP A 659 31.52 8.56 10.59
C TRP A 659 30.66 7.39 11.10
N GLY A 660 29.51 7.16 10.48
CA GLY A 660 28.64 6.09 10.85
C GLY A 660 29.23 4.70 10.58
N LEU A 661 29.79 4.49 9.39
CA LEU A 661 30.41 3.22 9.02
C LEU A 661 31.62 2.85 9.86
N ILE A 662 32.33 3.88 10.32
CA ILE A 662 33.38 3.78 11.33
C ILE A 662 32.83 3.11 12.61
N HIS A 663 31.66 3.52 13.11
CA HIS A 663 31.03 2.90 14.28
C HIS A 663 30.54 1.48 14.02
N LEU A 664 29.98 1.23 12.84
CA LEU A 664 29.57 -0.12 12.42
C LEU A 664 30.77 -1.10 12.40
N GLY A 665 31.92 -0.65 11.90
CA GLY A 665 33.14 -1.45 11.89
C GLY A 665 33.59 -1.86 13.30
N PHE A 666 33.43 -0.97 14.28
CA PHE A 666 33.72 -1.29 15.68
C PHE A 666 32.75 -2.28 16.30
N VAL A 667 31.45 -2.10 16.08
CA VAL A 667 30.44 -3.06 16.54
C VAL A 667 30.76 -4.44 15.99
N ASN A 668 31.09 -4.50 14.70
CA ASN A 668 31.47 -5.73 14.03
C ASN A 668 32.74 -6.35 14.66
N ARG A 669 33.78 -5.53 14.91
CA ARG A 669 35.01 -5.98 15.58
C ARG A 669 34.76 -6.53 16.98
N VAL A 670 33.97 -5.83 17.80
CA VAL A 670 33.67 -6.25 19.18
C VAL A 670 32.87 -7.55 19.18
N LYS A 671 31.83 -7.66 18.32
CA LYS A 671 31.05 -8.89 18.17
C LYS A 671 31.90 -10.08 17.73
N GLN A 672 32.80 -9.88 16.76
CA GLN A 672 33.72 -10.93 16.32
C GLN A 672 34.65 -11.37 17.46
N LYS A 673 35.27 -10.43 18.17
CA LYS A 673 36.14 -10.69 19.32
C LYS A 673 35.41 -11.46 20.43
N ASP A 674 34.19 -11.04 20.75
CA ASP A 674 33.36 -11.64 21.81
C ASP A 674 32.93 -13.06 21.43
N ALA A 675 32.55 -13.30 20.18
CA ALA A 675 32.26 -14.63 19.65
C ALA A 675 33.48 -15.55 19.65
N GLU A 676 34.66 -15.06 19.23
CA GLU A 676 35.90 -15.85 19.21
C GLU A 676 36.40 -16.25 20.61
N LYS A 677 36.26 -15.34 21.59
CA LYS A 677 36.77 -15.54 22.96
C LYS A 677 35.71 -16.10 23.90
N ASN A 678 34.46 -16.20 23.46
CA ASN A 678 33.29 -16.52 24.28
C ASN A 678 33.21 -15.62 25.53
N THR A 679 33.35 -14.31 25.30
CA THR A 679 33.33 -13.25 26.33
C THR A 679 32.30 -12.18 25.98
N THR A 680 31.94 -11.35 26.95
CA THR A 680 31.14 -10.14 26.71
C THR A 680 31.98 -8.91 27.04
N THR A 681 32.19 -8.03 26.05
CA THR A 681 32.91 -6.78 26.24
C THR A 681 31.93 -5.67 26.66
N ARG A 682 32.18 -5.04 27.81
CA ARG A 682 31.46 -3.82 28.23
C ARG A 682 31.84 -2.65 27.33
N VAL A 683 30.86 -1.82 27.01
CA VAL A 683 31.01 -0.69 26.07
C VAL A 683 30.44 0.56 26.72
N ARG A 684 30.97 1.74 26.43
CA ARG A 684 30.34 2.99 26.83
C ARG A 684 30.25 3.97 25.68
N SER A 685 29.19 4.77 25.68
CA SER A 685 29.03 5.90 24.78
C SER A 685 29.54 7.16 25.46
N VAL A 686 30.40 7.91 24.78
CA VAL A 686 31.07 9.09 25.33
C VAL A 686 30.70 10.31 24.50
N LEU A 687 30.13 11.31 25.18
CA LEU A 687 29.86 12.62 24.60
C LEU A 687 31.16 13.37 24.32
N ASP A 688 31.26 13.97 23.12
CA ASP A 688 32.33 14.93 22.85
C ASP A 688 31.97 16.28 23.50
N PRO A 689 32.74 16.77 24.49
CA PRO A 689 32.43 18.01 25.21
C PRO A 689 32.52 19.27 24.34
N ARG A 690 32.99 19.15 23.09
CA ARG A 690 33.07 20.24 22.11
C ARG A 690 31.91 20.24 21.12
N ALA A 691 31.04 19.23 21.16
CA ALA A 691 29.87 19.18 20.31
C ALA A 691 28.70 19.96 20.93
N ARG A 692 27.89 20.62 20.08
CA ARG A 692 26.56 21.09 20.47
C ARG A 692 25.61 19.89 20.42
N HIS A 693 25.28 19.31 21.57
CA HIS A 693 24.44 18.11 21.64
C HIS A 693 22.96 18.44 21.41
N CYS A 694 22.24 17.59 20.67
CA CYS A 694 20.78 17.65 20.62
C CYS A 694 20.16 17.15 21.93
N PRO A 695 18.90 17.49 22.24
CA PRO A 695 18.27 17.13 23.51
C PRO A 695 18.24 15.63 23.82
N GLN A 696 18.17 14.79 22.79
CA GLN A 696 18.04 13.33 22.90
C GLN A 696 19.39 12.60 23.01
N CYS A 697 20.50 13.19 22.57
CA CYS A 697 21.80 12.51 22.53
C CYS A 697 22.39 12.19 23.93
N PRO A 698 22.27 13.06 24.95
CA PRO A 698 22.83 12.80 26.28
C PRO A 698 22.22 11.60 27.02
N THR A 699 21.02 11.15 26.68
CA THR A 699 20.35 10.03 27.35
C THR A 699 21.00 8.68 27.04
N TYR A 700 21.71 8.58 25.92
CA TYR A 700 22.45 7.39 25.48
C TYR A 700 23.93 7.41 25.89
N ALA A 701 24.33 8.37 26.72
CA ALA A 701 25.72 8.57 27.13
C ALA A 701 26.02 7.88 28.47
N HIS A 702 26.02 6.55 28.47
CA HIS A 702 26.29 5.74 29.65
C HIS A 702 27.13 4.50 29.33
N GLU A 703 27.45 3.74 30.38
CA GLU A 703 28.08 2.43 30.29
C GLU A 703 27.02 1.35 30.04
N TYR A 704 27.35 0.43 29.15
CA TYR A 704 26.53 -0.70 28.71
C TYR A 704 27.25 -2.01 29.03
N ASP A 705 26.48 -3.03 29.37
CA ASP A 705 26.98 -4.36 29.71
C ASP A 705 27.46 -5.13 28.48
N SER A 706 26.97 -4.78 27.28
CA SER A 706 27.39 -5.39 26.02
C SER A 706 27.18 -4.46 24.82
N ILE A 707 27.82 -4.78 23.70
CA ILE A 707 27.57 -4.08 22.43
C ILE A 707 26.16 -4.33 21.89
N ASP A 708 25.53 -5.47 22.22
CA ASP A 708 24.15 -5.76 21.81
C ASP A 708 23.14 -4.89 22.58
N GLN A 709 23.43 -4.56 23.84
CA GLN A 709 22.61 -3.61 24.60
C GLN A 709 22.65 -2.22 23.99
N VAL A 710 23.82 -1.76 23.53
CA VAL A 710 23.94 -0.49 22.79
C VAL A 710 22.99 -0.49 21.60
N ILE A 711 23.05 -1.52 20.76
CA ILE A 711 22.23 -1.62 19.53
C ILE A 711 20.73 -1.72 19.86
N ALA A 712 20.36 -2.42 20.93
CA ALA A 712 18.96 -2.54 21.34
C ALA A 712 18.38 -1.20 21.82
N GLU A 713 19.12 -0.45 22.63
CA GLU A 713 18.65 0.83 23.18
C GLU A 713 18.63 1.95 22.14
N THR A 714 19.48 1.89 21.12
CA THR A 714 19.57 2.89 20.05
C THR A 714 18.74 2.56 18.82
N GLY A 715 17.87 1.54 18.87
CA GLY A 715 16.97 1.21 17.76
C GLY A 715 17.65 0.57 16.55
N GLY A 716 18.74 -0.17 16.74
CA GLY A 716 19.39 -0.96 15.68
C GLY A 716 20.66 -0.33 15.09
N VAL A 717 21.05 0.87 15.52
CA VAL A 717 22.18 1.64 14.96
C VAL A 717 23.28 1.86 16.00
N PRO A 718 24.57 1.75 15.66
CA PRO A 718 25.62 2.03 16.62
C PRO A 718 25.59 3.51 17.03
N THR A 719 25.44 3.80 18.33
CA THR A 719 25.37 5.16 18.93
C THR A 719 24.07 5.93 18.71
N THR A 720 24.08 7.22 19.05
CA THR A 720 22.94 8.15 19.04
C THR A 720 22.45 8.50 17.63
N TRP A 721 22.55 7.59 16.66
CA TRP A 721 22.02 7.83 15.32
C TRP A 721 20.50 7.93 15.28
N ASN A 722 19.83 7.40 16.30
CA ASN A 722 18.41 7.62 16.54
C ASN A 722 18.11 8.94 17.28
N SER A 723 19.03 9.90 17.24
CA SER A 723 18.83 11.25 17.75
C SER A 723 18.90 12.26 16.61
N ASP A 724 18.39 13.47 16.81
CA ASP A 724 18.32 14.52 15.77
C ASP A 724 19.65 14.81 15.06
N CYS A 725 20.79 14.56 15.72
CA CYS A 725 22.12 14.76 15.14
C CYS A 725 22.60 13.61 14.24
N GLY A 726 21.93 12.45 14.28
CA GLY A 726 22.19 11.29 13.45
C GLY A 726 23.67 10.87 13.42
N PRO A 727 24.20 10.43 12.27
CA PRO A 727 25.61 10.09 12.12
C PRO A 727 26.52 11.34 11.99
N ASN A 728 25.98 12.56 12.16
CA ASN A 728 26.74 13.81 12.10
C ASN A 728 27.30 14.25 13.46
N CYS A 729 26.99 13.50 14.52
CA CYS A 729 27.55 13.74 15.84
C CYS A 729 29.07 13.45 15.91
N ARG A 730 29.74 13.94 16.96
CA ARG A 730 31.17 13.66 17.25
C ARG A 730 31.38 12.68 18.42
N CYS A 731 30.30 12.19 19.02
CA CYS A 731 30.33 11.22 20.11
C CYS A 731 30.88 9.87 19.63
N HIS A 732 31.58 9.14 20.49
CA HIS A 732 32.26 7.90 20.14
C HIS A 732 31.99 6.79 21.16
N LEU A 733 32.22 5.54 20.76
CA LEU A 733 32.20 4.40 21.69
C LEU A 733 33.60 4.06 22.20
N GLU A 734 33.65 3.52 23.42
CA GLU A 734 34.84 2.94 24.02
C GLU A 734 34.52 1.52 24.51
N GLU A 735 35.45 0.58 24.34
CA GLU A 735 35.37 -0.76 24.93
C GLU A 735 36.20 -0.86 26.20
N GLU A 736 35.74 -1.63 27.18
CA GLU A 736 36.51 -1.94 28.37
C GLU A 736 37.55 -3.03 28.05
N VAL A 737 38.84 -2.70 28.18
CA VAL A 737 39.95 -3.64 27.90
C VAL A 737 40.53 -4.28 29.17
N ALA A 738 40.30 -3.66 30.32
CA ALA A 738 40.53 -4.18 31.66
C ALA A 738 39.58 -3.45 32.63
N PRO A 739 39.28 -3.96 33.83
CA PRO A 739 38.37 -3.30 34.77
C PRO A 739 38.72 -1.83 35.00
N GLY A 740 37.83 -0.92 34.61
CA GLY A 740 38.01 0.54 34.69
C GLY A 740 38.93 1.16 33.62
N VAL A 741 39.50 0.36 32.72
CA VAL A 741 40.37 0.80 31.62
C VAL A 741 39.60 0.75 30.31
N TRP A 742 39.24 1.93 29.83
CA TRP A 742 38.48 2.11 28.60
C TRP A 742 39.41 2.46 27.44
N ARG A 743 39.23 1.75 26.33
CA ARG A 743 39.93 2.01 25.08
C ARG A 743 38.93 2.54 24.08
N ARG A 744 39.26 3.67 23.46
CA ARG A 744 38.50 4.18 22.31
C ARG A 744 38.41 3.12 21.22
N MET A 745 37.38 3.26 20.40
CA MET A 745 37.09 2.44 19.23
C MET A 745 38.28 2.20 18.25
N TRP A 746 39.43 2.85 18.42
CA TRP A 746 40.57 2.89 17.49
C TRP A 746 41.89 2.66 18.25
N PRO A 747 42.91 2.03 17.64
CA PRO A 747 44.26 1.96 18.19
C PRO A 747 44.95 3.35 18.26
#